data_AF-A0A3B6BZ47-F1
#
_entry.id   AF-A0A3B6BZ47-F1
#
_cell.length_a   1.000
_cell.length_b   1.000
_cell.length_c   1.000
_cell.angle_alpha   90.00
_cell.angle_beta   90.00
_cell.angle_gamma   90.00
#
_symmetry.space_group_name_H-M   'P 1'
#
loop_
_entity.id
_entity.type
_entity.pdbx_description
1 polymer ?
#
loop_
_entity_poly.entity_id
_entity_poly.type
_entity_poly.pdbx_seq_one_letter_code
_entity_poly.pdbx_strand_id
1 'polypeptide(L)'
;MLSIHECSCFKLKAGHNKEYFMAKNAPAFCEIWFVWRGRHIWTREASAAIGNSISIYNQDDTMMTRKRTRFSPNSNDAEPVLAEGTESDNGRVNHYGALGADASRFYNMRISNLHDAESAFNSTLWPDSSVLGGALQLHSKEMLDANLKQVMVEAEGSRKEAFLELLRRKEIESKVASAFVRVKASESSKKREMKIREELEGLFVAARKQHEDLARSKEKATAVLDSSMRRLDILDARAKNMSLRMDEAVAELEVIQSSINILKQERSKAHKKEDRHTNHVKEGCTYSHSKLPNCSSIALGDDPYTYRQLTLLDVQAATCKFSESFKLRPRGHGCIYKGKNMNRSVMIHRLHSDSKSSMQFQRKVYILNKVRHPHLVTLVGVCPEALCLAYEYPKNGSLHDHLFGELNSAPPLPWKIRARVVAEISSALLFLHSCKPQVMVHGGLNLENVLLDSDFHCKIADFGTLTEEDSKDHPALDSRLLAHKSDINSFGTVIMQLLTGKQAGSPGLASEVRRALSCGKLSSILDPMAGEWPMEAARRLAEFGLECIGDRPELTPDTVRELEQLHLIRGRQVPSFFLCPILKQTMDDPQVAADGVTYEGRAIREWIEDGRAVADLKLKHLDLTPNHALRFAIQDWLSQPQW
;
A
#
# COMPACT_ATOMS: atom_id res chain seq x y z
N MET A 1 -39.17 -12.34 0.76
CA MET A 1 -40.02 -13.20 1.60
C MET A 1 -39.44 -14.60 1.49
N LEU A 2 -38.99 -15.15 2.63
CA LEU A 2 -38.53 -16.54 2.89
C LEU A 2 -37.28 -17.06 2.16
N SER A 3 -36.17 -17.02 2.92
CA SER A 3 -35.07 -17.99 2.85
C SER A 3 -35.59 -19.42 2.97
N ILE A 4 -35.06 -20.33 2.16
CA ILE A 4 -34.99 -21.75 2.52
C ILE A 4 -33.52 -22.15 2.48
N HIS A 5 -32.91 -22.07 3.66
CA HIS A 5 -31.76 -22.88 4.03
C HIS A 5 -32.22 -24.34 4.07
N GLU A 6 -31.60 -25.24 3.31
CA GLU A 6 -31.48 -26.65 3.71
C GLU A 6 -30.35 -27.35 2.93
N CYS A 7 -29.11 -27.09 3.35
CA CYS A 7 -28.02 -28.04 3.10
C CYS A 7 -28.12 -29.13 4.18
N SER A 8 -28.87 -30.19 3.91
CA SER A 8 -28.88 -31.37 4.77
C SER A 8 -27.55 -32.13 4.61
N CYS A 9 -26.71 -32.02 5.64
CA CYS A 9 -25.43 -32.72 5.71
C CYS A 9 -25.69 -34.20 6.05
N PHE A 10 -25.68 -35.08 5.05
CA PHE A 10 -25.82 -36.52 5.29
C PHE A 10 -24.50 -37.14 5.77
N LYS A 11 -24.43 -37.50 7.05
CA LYS A 11 -23.40 -38.40 7.60
C LYS A 11 -23.84 -39.85 7.39
N LEU A 12 -23.08 -40.62 6.60
CA LEU A 12 -23.26 -42.07 6.50
C LEU A 12 -21.94 -42.83 6.75
N LYS A 13 -22.07 -43.92 7.51
CA LYS A 13 -20.99 -44.80 8.00
C LYS A 13 -20.35 -45.60 6.86
N ALA A 14 -19.10 -45.98 7.08
CA ALA A 14 -18.15 -46.47 6.09
C ALA A 14 -18.53 -47.81 5.44
N GLY A 15 -18.18 -47.92 4.16
CA GLY A 15 -18.05 -49.17 3.42
C GLY A 15 -19.13 -49.37 2.36
N HIS A 16 -19.03 -48.68 1.23
CA HIS A 16 -19.43 -49.02 -0.16
C HIS A 16 -19.23 -47.75 -1.03
N ASN A 17 -18.86 -47.89 -2.31
CA ASN A 17 -18.43 -46.79 -3.20
C ASN A 17 -19.37 -45.57 -3.12
N LYS A 18 -18.85 -44.48 -2.53
CA LYS A 18 -19.59 -43.26 -2.18
C LYS A 18 -20.15 -42.57 -3.43
N GLU A 19 -19.45 -42.74 -4.55
CA GLU A 19 -19.77 -42.22 -5.87
C GLU A 19 -21.02 -42.88 -6.44
N TYR A 20 -21.15 -44.21 -6.27
CA TYR A 20 -22.29 -44.99 -6.77
C TYR A 20 -23.55 -44.72 -5.94
N PHE A 21 -23.40 -44.58 -4.62
CA PHE A 21 -24.53 -44.27 -3.73
C PHE A 21 -25.12 -42.88 -3.99
N MET A 22 -24.28 -41.86 -4.21
CA MET A 22 -24.76 -40.52 -4.54
C MET A 22 -25.37 -40.43 -5.94
N ALA A 23 -24.80 -41.10 -6.94
CA ALA A 23 -25.38 -41.15 -8.28
C ALA A 23 -26.77 -41.82 -8.32
N LYS A 24 -27.03 -42.81 -7.45
CA LYS A 24 -28.31 -43.54 -7.40
C LYS A 24 -29.39 -42.81 -6.59
N ASN A 25 -29.03 -42.07 -5.53
CA ASN A 25 -29.99 -41.48 -4.60
C ASN A 25 -30.23 -39.97 -4.78
N ALA A 26 -29.44 -39.28 -5.61
CA ALA A 26 -29.64 -37.86 -5.87
C ALA A 26 -30.83 -37.60 -6.82
N PRO A 27 -31.65 -36.55 -6.55
CA PRO A 27 -32.80 -36.18 -7.38
C PRO A 27 -32.44 -35.99 -8.86
N ALA A 28 -33.35 -36.34 -9.77
CA ALA A 28 -33.10 -36.35 -11.22
C ALA A 28 -32.83 -34.95 -11.83
N PHE A 29 -33.19 -33.88 -11.12
CA PHE A 29 -32.93 -32.50 -11.53
C PHE A 29 -31.56 -31.96 -11.08
N CYS A 30 -30.79 -32.73 -10.32
CA CYS A 30 -29.47 -32.33 -9.84
C CYS A 30 -28.36 -32.85 -10.76
N GLU A 31 -27.44 -31.96 -11.11
CA GLU A 31 -26.20 -32.29 -11.80
C GLU A 31 -25.11 -32.63 -10.78
N ILE A 32 -24.33 -33.69 -11.02
CA ILE A 32 -23.35 -34.21 -10.05
C ILE A 32 -21.96 -34.26 -10.67
N TRP A 33 -21.02 -33.55 -10.05
CA TRP A 33 -19.63 -33.45 -10.48
C TRP A 33 -18.69 -34.01 -9.40
N PHE A 34 -17.75 -34.86 -9.80
CA PHE A 34 -16.67 -35.32 -8.92
C PHE A 34 -15.33 -34.70 -9.36
N VAL A 35 -14.62 -34.09 -8.42
CA VAL A 35 -13.28 -33.54 -8.63
C VAL A 35 -12.29 -34.32 -7.78
N TRP A 36 -11.33 -34.97 -8.43
CA TRP A 36 -10.24 -35.65 -7.75
C TRP A 36 -8.89 -35.15 -8.26
N ARG A 37 -8.05 -34.62 -7.36
CA ARG A 37 -6.72 -34.05 -7.67
C ARG A 37 -6.74 -33.04 -8.84
N GLY A 38 -7.77 -32.19 -8.88
CA GLY A 38 -7.92 -31.15 -9.91
C GLY A 38 -8.38 -31.67 -11.29
N ARG A 39 -8.84 -32.92 -11.40
CA ARG A 39 -9.41 -33.47 -12.63
C ARG A 39 -10.88 -33.83 -12.44
N HIS A 40 -11.72 -33.42 -13.39
CA HIS A 40 -13.16 -33.73 -13.42
C HIS A 40 -13.40 -35.15 -13.96
N ILE A 41 -14.22 -35.94 -13.27
CA ILE A 41 -14.66 -37.27 -13.72
C ILE A 41 -16.20 -37.27 -13.78
N TRP A 42 -16.74 -37.45 -14.98
CA TRP A 42 -18.17 -37.27 -15.31
C TRP A 42 -19.01 -38.51 -14.97
N THR A 43 -20.26 -38.32 -14.51
CA THR A 43 -21.17 -39.45 -14.22
C THR A 43 -22.66 -39.27 -14.62
N ARG A 44 -23.31 -38.09 -14.52
CA ARG A 44 -24.72 -37.89 -15.00
C ARG A 44 -25.13 -36.42 -15.18
N GLU A 45 -25.86 -36.09 -16.25
CA GLU A 45 -26.44 -34.76 -16.55
C GLU A 45 -27.94 -34.71 -16.14
N ALA A 46 -28.46 -33.53 -15.78
CA ALA A 46 -29.83 -33.38 -15.27
C ALA A 46 -30.89 -33.50 -16.40
N SER A 47 -31.91 -34.33 -16.22
CA SER A 47 -32.99 -34.48 -17.23
C SER A 47 -34.18 -33.58 -16.92
N ALA A 48 -34.57 -32.72 -17.85
CA ALA A 48 -35.78 -31.91 -17.74
C ALA A 48 -37.03 -32.72 -18.09
N ALA A 49 -37.82 -33.10 -17.08
CA ALA A 49 -39.20 -33.51 -17.26
C ALA A 49 -40.09 -32.73 -16.28
N ILE A 50 -40.96 -31.90 -16.84
CA ILE A 50 -42.02 -31.18 -16.14
C ILE A 50 -43.23 -32.12 -16.03
N GLY A 51 -43.74 -32.34 -14.82
CA GLY A 51 -45.01 -33.04 -14.59
C GLY A 51 -45.24 -33.39 -13.13
N ASN A 52 -46.01 -32.55 -12.43
CA ASN A 52 -46.50 -32.76 -11.06
C ASN A 52 -47.28 -34.08 -10.89
N SER A 53 -46.93 -34.90 -9.89
CA SER A 53 -47.74 -35.14 -8.69
C SER A 53 -47.17 -36.30 -7.85
N ILE A 54 -47.37 -36.17 -6.54
CA ILE A 54 -46.84 -36.97 -5.43
C ILE A 54 -47.43 -38.39 -5.40
N SER A 55 -46.62 -39.43 -5.12
CA SER A 55 -46.85 -40.37 -3.99
C SER A 55 -45.77 -41.48 -3.85
N ILE A 56 -45.05 -41.42 -2.71
CA ILE A 56 -44.87 -42.47 -1.69
C ILE A 56 -44.32 -43.86 -2.11
N TYR A 57 -43.10 -44.11 -1.60
CA TYR A 57 -42.42 -45.35 -1.13
C TYR A 57 -41.89 -46.44 -2.07
N ASN A 58 -40.56 -46.66 -1.92
CA ASN A 58 -39.75 -47.90 -1.80
C ASN A 58 -40.05 -49.11 -2.69
N GLN A 59 -39.09 -49.92 -3.14
CA GLN A 59 -37.63 -50.06 -3.10
C GLN A 59 -37.40 -51.19 -4.13
N ASP A 60 -36.34 -51.13 -4.94
CA ASP A 60 -35.39 -52.24 -5.09
C ASP A 60 -34.56 -52.17 -6.38
N ASP A 61 -33.25 -52.15 -6.12
CA ASP A 61 -32.29 -53.14 -6.59
C ASP A 61 -31.76 -53.18 -8.05
N THR A 62 -30.49 -53.59 -8.10
CA THR A 62 -29.79 -54.31 -9.20
C THR A 62 -29.57 -53.69 -10.60
N MET A 63 -28.27 -53.71 -11.00
CA MET A 63 -27.69 -54.19 -12.29
C MET A 63 -28.25 -53.68 -13.63
N MET A 64 -27.53 -53.57 -14.75
CA MET A 64 -26.12 -53.66 -15.17
C MET A 64 -26.15 -53.24 -16.65
N THR A 65 -25.21 -52.39 -17.06
CA THR A 65 -24.52 -52.36 -18.38
C THR A 65 -25.28 -52.37 -19.72
N ARG A 66 -24.90 -51.42 -20.60
CA ARG A 66 -24.00 -51.58 -21.80
C ARG A 66 -24.53 -50.97 -23.11
N LYS A 67 -23.55 -50.44 -23.90
CA LYS A 67 -23.52 -50.05 -25.34
C LYS A 67 -24.03 -48.63 -25.66
N ARG A 68 -23.27 -47.66 -26.22
CA ARG A 68 -22.19 -47.50 -27.25
C ARG A 68 -22.73 -47.26 -28.67
N THR A 69 -22.13 -46.27 -29.35
CA THR A 69 -22.11 -45.94 -30.82
C THR A 69 -23.32 -45.16 -31.39
N ARG A 70 -23.26 -44.24 -32.37
CA ARG A 70 -22.23 -43.61 -33.26
C ARG A 70 -22.90 -42.53 -34.18
N PHE A 71 -22.12 -41.54 -34.63
CA PHE A 71 -22.11 -40.74 -35.91
C PHE A 71 -23.33 -39.94 -36.47
N SER A 72 -23.09 -38.62 -36.61
CA SER A 72 -23.31 -37.59 -37.69
C SER A 72 -23.82 -37.98 -39.12
N PRO A 73 -23.94 -37.04 -40.10
CA PRO A 73 -24.49 -35.65 -40.19
C PRO A 73 -25.27 -35.37 -41.53
N ASN A 74 -25.76 -34.13 -41.76
CA ASN A 74 -26.00 -33.39 -43.05
C ASN A 74 -27.25 -32.47 -42.95
N SER A 75 -27.48 -31.36 -43.67
CA SER A 75 -26.71 -30.39 -44.50
C SER A 75 -27.74 -29.43 -45.16
N ASN A 76 -27.33 -28.20 -45.54
CA ASN A 76 -27.86 -27.31 -46.61
C ASN A 76 -29.18 -26.52 -46.35
N ASP A 77 -29.41 -25.30 -46.85
CA ASP A 77 -28.68 -24.29 -47.65
C ASP A 77 -29.51 -22.98 -47.69
N ALA A 78 -28.84 -21.87 -48.06
CA ALA A 78 -29.32 -20.67 -48.77
C ALA A 78 -29.65 -19.34 -48.02
N GLU A 79 -28.77 -18.37 -48.29
CA GLU A 79 -28.72 -16.90 -48.09
C GLU A 79 -29.43 -16.13 -49.26
N PRO A 80 -29.33 -14.78 -49.46
CA PRO A 80 -29.24 -13.58 -48.58
C PRO A 80 -30.27 -12.46 -49.01
N VAL A 81 -30.47 -11.27 -48.39
CA VAL A 81 -29.67 -10.02 -48.52
C VAL A 81 -30.41 -8.84 -47.80
N LEU A 82 -29.64 -8.06 -47.01
CA LEU A 82 -29.73 -6.64 -46.55
C LEU A 82 -30.99 -6.07 -45.85
N ALA A 83 -30.83 -5.61 -44.59
CA ALA A 83 -30.42 -4.24 -44.24
C ALA A 83 -30.54 -3.98 -42.73
N GLU A 84 -29.72 -3.05 -42.24
CA GLU A 84 -29.42 -2.70 -40.85
C GLU A 84 -30.63 -2.33 -39.96
N GLY A 85 -30.55 -2.70 -38.68
CA GLY A 85 -31.44 -2.25 -37.61
C GLY A 85 -30.84 -2.53 -36.24
N THR A 86 -30.29 -1.50 -35.61
CA THR A 86 -29.74 -1.48 -34.25
C THR A 86 -30.82 -1.66 -33.18
N GLU A 87 -30.59 -2.62 -32.28
CA GLU A 87 -31.31 -2.82 -31.02
C GLU A 87 -30.90 -1.81 -29.95
N SER A 88 -31.85 -1.42 -29.10
CA SER A 88 -31.65 -1.34 -27.64
C SER A 88 -32.98 -1.08 -26.96
N ASP A 89 -33.39 -2.02 -26.10
CA ASP A 89 -34.47 -1.82 -25.11
C ASP A 89 -34.00 -2.30 -23.72
N ASN A 90 -34.59 -1.62 -22.72
CA ASN A 90 -34.60 -1.84 -21.27
C ASN A 90 -33.33 -1.38 -20.50
N GLY A 91 -33.42 -0.43 -19.57
CA GLY A 91 -34.45 -0.19 -18.54
C GLY A 91 -33.80 -0.52 -17.19
N ARG A 92 -33.57 0.41 -16.25
CA ARG A 92 -34.51 0.89 -15.21
C ARG A 92 -33.68 1.68 -14.19
N VAL A 93 -34.24 2.71 -13.55
CA VAL A 93 -34.36 2.87 -12.07
C VAL A 93 -35.27 4.09 -11.78
N ASN A 94 -36.22 3.87 -10.86
CA ASN A 94 -37.26 4.77 -10.36
C ASN A 94 -36.76 5.97 -9.53
N HIS A 95 -37.49 7.11 -9.54
CA HIS A 95 -38.36 7.62 -8.45
C HIS A 95 -38.59 9.14 -8.50
N TYR A 96 -39.69 9.56 -7.84
CA TYR A 96 -40.40 10.87 -7.81
C TYR A 96 -41.27 11.08 -9.06
N GLY A 97 -42.60 11.18 -8.99
CA GLY A 97 -43.47 11.63 -7.91
C GLY A 97 -44.43 12.63 -8.53
N ALA A 98 -45.64 12.14 -8.83
CA ALA A 98 -46.88 12.82 -9.23
C ALA A 98 -46.86 14.35 -9.39
N LEU A 99 -47.22 14.82 -10.59
CA LEU A 99 -48.06 16.01 -10.88
C LEU A 99 -48.06 16.20 -12.41
N GLY A 100 -49.09 15.68 -13.09
CA GLY A 100 -49.17 15.80 -14.55
C GLY A 100 -50.11 14.81 -15.21
N ALA A 101 -51.29 14.59 -14.64
CA ALA A 101 -52.32 13.76 -15.26
C ALA A 101 -53.70 14.36 -15.00
N ASP A 102 -53.93 15.61 -15.41
CA ASP A 102 -55.27 16.22 -15.38
C ASP A 102 -55.57 17.13 -16.59
N ALA A 103 -54.70 17.16 -17.62
CA ALA A 103 -54.92 18.02 -18.78
C ALA A 103 -55.66 17.34 -19.96
N SER A 104 -55.96 16.04 -19.88
CA SER A 104 -56.50 15.27 -21.02
C SER A 104 -57.91 14.70 -20.82
N ARG A 105 -58.65 15.11 -19.77
CA ARG A 105 -60.04 14.67 -19.54
C ARG A 105 -61.14 15.67 -19.90
N PHE A 106 -60.81 16.86 -20.41
CA PHE A 106 -61.82 17.89 -20.70
C PHE A 106 -62.20 18.08 -22.18
N TYR A 107 -61.66 17.28 -23.10
CA TYR A 107 -61.95 17.42 -24.54
C TYR A 107 -62.98 16.44 -25.11
N ASN A 108 -63.75 15.73 -24.29
CA ASN A 108 -64.78 14.80 -24.76
C ASN A 108 -66.11 14.93 -24.00
N MET A 109 -66.67 16.14 -23.88
CA MET A 109 -68.06 16.29 -23.44
C MET A 109 -68.87 17.22 -24.36
N ARG A 110 -69.54 16.55 -25.31
CA ARG A 110 -70.79 16.90 -26.01
C ARG A 110 -70.99 18.33 -26.52
N ILE A 111 -70.72 18.45 -27.83
CA ILE A 111 -71.64 19.12 -28.75
C ILE A 111 -73.00 18.38 -28.69
N SER A 112 -73.87 18.72 -27.74
CA SER A 112 -75.26 18.24 -27.74
C SER A 112 -76.27 19.20 -27.12
N ASN A 113 -75.85 20.33 -26.52
CA ASN A 113 -76.78 21.23 -25.82
C ASN A 113 -76.97 22.57 -26.55
N LEU A 114 -76.92 22.56 -27.88
CA LEU A 114 -77.18 23.72 -28.73
C LEU A 114 -78.62 23.81 -29.23
N HIS A 115 -79.52 22.90 -28.81
CA HIS A 115 -80.94 22.95 -29.16
C HIS A 115 -81.87 23.34 -28.00
N ASP A 116 -81.38 23.37 -26.75
CA ASP A 116 -82.21 23.60 -25.56
C ASP A 116 -82.16 25.05 -25.01
N ALA A 117 -81.34 25.93 -25.59
CA ALA A 117 -81.27 27.34 -25.16
C ALA A 117 -82.22 28.27 -25.94
N GLU A 118 -82.74 27.84 -27.09
CA GLU A 118 -83.76 28.60 -27.85
C GLU A 118 -85.19 28.33 -27.36
N SER A 119 -85.44 27.27 -26.58
CA SER A 119 -86.78 26.92 -26.08
C SER A 119 -87.14 27.58 -24.73
N ALA A 120 -86.18 28.17 -24.03
CA ALA A 120 -86.39 28.70 -22.67
C ALA A 120 -86.84 30.18 -22.63
N PHE A 121 -86.96 30.87 -23.77
CA PHE A 121 -87.36 32.29 -23.80
C PHE A 121 -88.79 32.56 -24.28
N ASN A 122 -89.55 31.53 -24.69
CA ASN A 122 -90.95 31.66 -25.14
C ASN A 122 -91.99 31.27 -24.07
N SER A 123 -91.68 31.50 -22.79
CA SER A 123 -92.66 31.24 -21.72
C SER A 123 -92.47 32.17 -20.53
N THR A 124 -92.75 33.46 -20.71
CA THR A 124 -93.07 34.35 -19.58
C THR A 124 -94.00 35.49 -20.02
N LEU A 125 -95.32 35.21 -19.89
CA LEU A 125 -96.41 36.11 -19.49
C LEU A 125 -96.49 37.54 -20.06
N TRP A 126 -97.49 37.76 -20.93
CA TRP A 126 -98.28 39.00 -20.93
C TRP A 126 -99.59 38.73 -20.18
N PRO A 127 -100.02 39.56 -19.21
CA PRO A 127 -101.38 39.48 -18.69
C PRO A 127 -102.35 40.23 -19.61
N ASP A 128 -103.50 39.61 -19.87
CA ASP A 128 -104.66 40.24 -20.50
C ASP A 128 -105.07 41.53 -19.76
N SER A 129 -105.24 42.61 -20.52
CA SER A 129 -105.95 43.81 -20.06
C SER A 129 -107.09 44.08 -21.01
N SER A 130 -108.32 43.89 -20.52
CA SER A 130 -109.51 44.50 -21.08
C SER A 130 -109.90 45.68 -20.20
N VAL A 131 -110.01 46.88 -20.80
CA VAL A 131 -111.19 47.78 -20.76
C VAL A 131 -110.80 49.24 -21.04
N LEU A 132 -111.47 49.79 -22.06
CA LEU A 132 -111.78 51.18 -22.42
C LEU A 132 -110.68 52.27 -22.49
N GLY A 133 -110.63 52.90 -23.67
CA GLY A 133 -110.58 54.36 -23.77
C GLY A 133 -109.59 54.94 -24.77
N GLY A 134 -110.13 55.61 -25.80
CA GLY A 134 -109.48 56.79 -26.37
C GLY A 134 -108.54 56.56 -27.55
N ALA A 135 -109.05 56.91 -28.73
CA ALA A 135 -108.25 57.17 -29.92
C ALA A 135 -107.21 58.28 -29.63
N LEU A 136 -105.93 57.94 -29.66
CA LEU A 136 -104.75 58.79 -29.92
C LEU A 136 -103.43 58.06 -29.55
N GLN A 137 -103.17 56.84 -30.06
CA GLN A 137 -101.84 56.21 -29.82
C GLN A 137 -101.45 55.03 -30.73
N LEU A 138 -102.05 54.89 -31.91
CA LEU A 138 -101.66 53.83 -32.86
C LEU A 138 -100.25 54.07 -33.45
N HIS A 139 -99.89 55.32 -33.77
CA HIS A 139 -98.59 55.65 -34.35
C HIS A 139 -97.41 55.54 -33.36
N SER A 140 -97.68 55.63 -32.05
CA SER A 140 -96.64 55.55 -31.01
C SER A 140 -96.32 54.10 -30.62
N LYS A 141 -97.29 53.19 -30.71
CA LYS A 141 -97.13 51.77 -30.35
C LYS A 141 -96.35 50.98 -31.41
N GLU A 142 -96.58 51.26 -32.69
CA GLU A 142 -95.84 50.65 -33.80
C GLU A 142 -94.36 51.11 -33.83
N MET A 143 -94.12 52.39 -33.53
CA MET A 143 -92.76 52.95 -33.42
C MET A 143 -91.99 52.34 -32.24
N LEU A 144 -92.65 52.09 -31.11
CA LEU A 144 -92.06 51.41 -29.96
C LEU A 144 -91.74 49.93 -30.26
N ASP A 145 -92.60 49.21 -30.98
CA ASP A 145 -92.36 47.82 -31.37
C ASP A 145 -91.23 47.69 -32.40
N ALA A 146 -91.15 48.62 -33.36
CA ALA A 146 -90.04 48.70 -34.30
C ALA A 146 -88.70 49.01 -33.61
N ASN A 147 -88.69 49.97 -32.68
CA ASN A 147 -87.51 50.29 -31.88
C ASN A 147 -87.08 49.12 -30.99
N LEU A 148 -88.04 48.40 -30.38
CA LEU A 148 -87.74 47.22 -29.56
C LEU A 148 -87.11 46.09 -30.39
N LYS A 149 -87.66 45.81 -31.59
CA LYS A 149 -87.09 44.83 -32.52
C LYS A 149 -85.68 45.21 -32.97
N GLN A 150 -85.45 46.49 -33.26
CA GLN A 150 -84.12 46.99 -33.62
C GLN A 150 -83.13 46.81 -32.47
N VAL A 151 -83.49 47.20 -31.25
CA VAL A 151 -82.66 47.03 -30.05
C VAL A 151 -82.37 45.55 -29.78
N MET A 152 -83.33 44.65 -30.01
CA MET A 152 -83.12 43.21 -29.87
C MET A 152 -82.11 42.65 -30.88
N VAL A 153 -82.18 43.08 -32.14
CA VAL A 153 -81.22 42.67 -33.19
C VAL A 153 -79.83 43.23 -32.90
N GLU A 154 -79.73 44.49 -32.47
CA GLU A 154 -78.46 45.11 -32.06
C GLU A 154 -77.87 44.40 -30.83
N ALA A 155 -78.68 44.09 -29.82
CA ALA A 155 -78.25 43.34 -28.63
C ALA A 155 -77.79 41.92 -28.97
N GLU A 156 -78.45 41.26 -29.92
CA GLU A 156 -78.03 39.95 -30.43
C GLU A 156 -76.74 40.03 -31.25
N GLY A 157 -76.55 41.09 -32.03
CA GLY A 157 -75.30 41.40 -32.72
C GLY A 157 -74.14 41.60 -31.75
N SER A 158 -74.31 42.46 -30.74
CA SER A 158 -73.30 42.70 -29.70
C SER A 158 -73.00 41.45 -28.87
N ARG A 159 -74.00 40.60 -28.59
CA ARG A 159 -73.82 39.32 -27.89
C ARG A 159 -72.96 38.34 -28.69
N LYS A 160 -73.17 38.25 -30.01
CA LYS A 160 -72.35 37.41 -30.91
C LYS A 160 -70.92 37.93 -31.00
N GLU A 161 -70.74 39.25 -31.09
CA GLU A 161 -69.41 39.88 -31.12
C GLU A 161 -68.65 39.66 -29.80
N ALA A 162 -69.30 39.85 -28.65
CA ALA A 162 -68.72 39.58 -27.34
C ALA A 162 -68.32 38.11 -27.17
N PHE A 163 -69.09 37.17 -27.71
CA PHE A 163 -68.78 35.74 -27.69
C PHE A 163 -67.55 35.39 -28.54
N LEU A 164 -67.43 35.96 -29.73
CA LEU A 164 -66.26 35.79 -30.59
C LEU A 164 -65.00 36.39 -29.96
N GLU A 165 -65.12 37.53 -29.29
CA GLU A 165 -64.02 38.15 -28.57
C GLU A 165 -63.59 37.31 -27.36
N LEU A 166 -64.52 36.69 -26.64
CA LEU A 166 -64.23 35.74 -25.57
C LEU A 166 -63.46 34.51 -26.09
N LEU A 167 -63.83 33.97 -27.26
CA LEU A 167 -63.10 32.88 -27.91
C LEU A 167 -61.67 33.26 -28.27
N ARG A 168 -61.46 34.45 -28.86
CA ARG A 168 -60.11 34.97 -29.16
C ARG A 168 -59.27 35.14 -27.89
N ARG A 169 -59.85 35.69 -26.82
CA ARG A 169 -59.17 35.82 -25.52
C ARG A 169 -58.74 34.46 -24.97
N LYS A 170 -59.63 33.46 -24.96
CA LYS A 170 -59.28 32.10 -24.51
C LYS A 170 -58.17 31.45 -25.35
N GLU A 171 -58.15 31.70 -26.65
CA GLU A 171 -57.08 31.20 -27.52
C GLU A 171 -55.73 31.85 -27.17
N ILE A 172 -55.72 33.16 -26.96
CA ILE A 172 -54.51 33.90 -26.54
C ILE A 172 -54.06 33.43 -25.16
N GLU A 173 -54.96 33.27 -24.20
CA GLU A 173 -54.67 32.76 -22.85
C GLU A 173 -54.04 31.36 -22.90
N SER A 174 -54.57 30.47 -23.74
CA SER A 174 -54.00 29.13 -23.96
C SER A 174 -52.58 29.20 -24.55
N LYS A 175 -52.36 30.06 -25.56
CA LYS A 175 -51.04 30.29 -26.16
C LYS A 175 -50.04 30.83 -25.13
N VAL A 176 -50.45 31.79 -24.30
CA VAL A 176 -49.63 32.37 -23.21
C VAL A 176 -49.30 31.32 -22.16
N ALA A 177 -50.27 30.52 -21.73
CA ALA A 177 -50.04 29.43 -20.78
C ALA A 177 -49.03 28.42 -21.33
N SER A 178 -49.16 28.02 -22.61
CA SER A 178 -48.19 27.12 -23.27
C SER A 178 -46.78 27.72 -23.33
N ALA A 179 -46.66 29.02 -23.60
CA ALA A 179 -45.38 29.72 -23.65
C ALA A 179 -44.74 29.79 -22.27
N PHE A 180 -45.53 30.04 -21.22
CA PHE A 180 -45.05 30.07 -19.84
C PHE A 180 -44.46 28.72 -19.40
N VAL A 181 -45.11 27.60 -19.74
CA VAL A 181 -44.56 26.25 -19.47
C VAL A 181 -43.23 26.04 -20.18
N ARG A 182 -43.09 26.47 -21.45
CA ARG A 182 -41.82 26.37 -22.19
C ARG A 182 -40.71 27.23 -21.58
N VAL A 183 -41.02 28.44 -21.12
CA VAL A 183 -40.06 29.31 -20.44
C VAL A 183 -39.59 28.68 -19.13
N LYS A 184 -40.51 28.17 -18.30
CA LYS A 184 -40.18 27.43 -17.06
C LYS A 184 -39.29 26.21 -17.33
N ALA A 185 -39.59 25.44 -18.38
CA ALA A 185 -38.77 24.31 -18.78
C ALA A 185 -37.35 24.77 -19.20
N SER A 186 -37.25 25.84 -19.99
CA SER A 186 -35.98 26.44 -20.42
C SER A 186 -35.15 26.97 -19.25
N GLU A 187 -35.77 27.68 -18.30
CA GLU A 187 -35.11 28.14 -17.08
C GLU A 187 -34.54 26.99 -16.25
N SER A 188 -35.32 25.92 -16.08
CA SER A 188 -34.87 24.72 -15.36
C SER A 188 -33.68 24.05 -16.07
N SER A 189 -33.66 24.04 -17.40
CA SER A 189 -32.55 23.51 -18.19
C SER A 189 -31.29 24.37 -18.04
N LYS A 190 -31.41 25.71 -18.13
CA LYS A 190 -30.29 26.65 -17.93
C LYS A 190 -29.69 26.53 -16.53
N LYS A 191 -30.51 26.30 -15.50
CA LYS A 191 -30.04 26.09 -14.13
C LYS A 191 -29.21 24.80 -14.00
N ARG A 192 -29.60 23.72 -14.68
CA ARG A 192 -28.82 22.48 -14.72
C ARG A 192 -27.50 22.69 -15.45
N GLU A 193 -27.52 23.37 -16.59
CA GLU A 193 -26.31 23.67 -17.36
C GLU A 193 -25.31 24.52 -16.56
N MET A 194 -25.78 25.56 -15.86
CA MET A 194 -24.95 26.37 -14.96
C MET A 194 -24.27 25.51 -13.88
N LYS A 195 -25.02 24.60 -13.26
CA LYS A 195 -24.47 23.71 -12.23
C LYS A 195 -23.37 22.80 -12.79
N ILE A 196 -23.58 22.22 -13.97
CA ILE A 196 -22.56 21.38 -14.64
C ILE A 196 -21.32 22.21 -14.98
N ARG A 197 -21.50 23.46 -15.44
CA ARG A 197 -20.37 24.36 -15.72
C ARG A 197 -19.58 24.71 -14.45
N GLU A 198 -20.23 24.98 -13.33
CA GLU A 198 -19.56 25.21 -12.04
C GLU A 198 -18.76 23.99 -11.57
N GLU A 199 -19.33 22.79 -11.70
CA GLU A 199 -18.63 21.53 -11.37
C GLU A 199 -17.42 21.30 -12.29
N LEU A 200 -17.56 21.54 -13.60
CA LEU A 200 -16.47 21.44 -14.57
C LEU A 200 -15.35 22.45 -14.31
N GLU A 201 -15.69 23.71 -14.02
CA GLU A 201 -14.70 24.74 -13.68
C GLU A 201 -13.91 24.35 -12.42
N GLY A 202 -14.60 23.80 -11.41
CA GLY A 202 -13.95 23.27 -10.21
C GLY A 202 -12.94 22.15 -10.53
N LEU A 203 -13.31 21.22 -11.43
CA LEU A 203 -12.41 20.16 -11.88
C LEU A 203 -11.21 20.70 -12.67
N PHE A 204 -11.40 21.70 -13.55
CA PHE A 204 -10.31 22.33 -14.29
C PHE A 204 -9.31 23.04 -13.37
N VAL A 205 -9.80 23.77 -12.36
CA VAL A 205 -8.94 24.43 -11.38
C VAL A 205 -8.13 23.40 -10.59
N ALA A 206 -8.74 22.28 -10.17
CA ALA A 206 -8.06 21.20 -9.48
C ALA A 206 -6.99 20.53 -10.36
N ALA A 207 -7.33 20.22 -11.62
CA ALA A 207 -6.41 19.62 -12.59
C ALA A 207 -5.21 20.55 -12.89
N ARG A 208 -5.47 21.86 -13.05
CA ARG A 208 -4.40 22.86 -13.25
C ARG A 208 -3.44 22.89 -12.06
N LYS A 209 -3.97 22.87 -10.83
CA LYS A 209 -3.15 22.84 -9.61
C LYS A 209 -2.29 21.57 -9.54
N GLN A 210 -2.86 20.40 -9.84
CA GLN A 210 -2.09 19.15 -9.90
C GLN A 210 -0.97 19.21 -10.95
N HIS A 211 -1.25 19.79 -12.12
CA HIS A 211 -0.24 19.95 -13.17
C HIS A 211 0.90 20.89 -12.74
N GLU A 212 0.59 21.99 -12.06
CA GLU A 212 1.61 22.90 -11.49
C GLU A 212 2.46 22.21 -10.40
N ASP A 213 1.84 21.42 -9.53
CA ASP A 213 2.55 20.65 -8.50
C ASP A 213 3.48 19.60 -9.13
N LEU A 214 3.01 18.91 -10.17
CA LEU A 214 3.82 17.95 -10.93
C LEU A 214 5.00 18.65 -11.64
N ALA A 215 4.77 19.82 -12.24
CA ALA A 215 5.81 20.61 -12.89
C ALA A 215 6.89 21.05 -11.89
N ARG A 216 6.49 21.52 -10.70
CA ARG A 216 7.43 21.85 -9.61
C ARG A 216 8.22 20.62 -9.12
N SER A 217 7.57 19.46 -9.02
CA SER A 217 8.25 18.21 -8.64
C SER A 217 9.26 17.79 -9.70
N LYS A 218 8.92 17.91 -10.99
CA LYS A 218 9.81 17.63 -12.11
C LYS A 218 11.04 18.52 -12.08
N GLU A 219 10.88 19.82 -11.87
CA GLU A 219 11.99 20.79 -11.81
C GLU A 219 12.98 20.47 -10.68
N LYS A 220 12.46 20.10 -9.50
CA LYS A 220 13.28 19.64 -8.37
C LYS A 220 14.05 18.37 -8.72
N ALA A 221 13.40 17.39 -9.34
CA ALA A 221 14.05 16.15 -9.75
C ALA A 221 15.15 16.39 -10.79
N THR A 222 14.92 17.28 -11.76
CA THR A 222 15.95 17.65 -12.75
C THR A 222 17.14 18.36 -12.12
N ALA A 223 16.91 19.23 -11.13
CA ALA A 223 18.01 19.89 -10.42
C ALA A 223 18.90 18.90 -9.63
N VAL A 224 18.29 17.88 -9.03
CA VAL A 224 19.02 16.80 -8.34
C VAL A 224 19.82 15.96 -9.33
N LEU A 225 19.24 15.65 -10.50
CA LEU A 225 19.93 14.92 -11.56
C LEU A 225 21.16 15.68 -12.05
N ASP A 226 21.03 16.99 -12.32
CA ASP A 226 22.15 17.84 -12.74
C ASP A 226 23.27 17.91 -11.69
N SER A 227 22.90 17.99 -10.41
CA SER A 227 23.86 17.97 -9.30
C SER A 227 24.61 16.63 -9.24
N SER A 228 23.90 15.53 -9.49
CA SER A 228 24.45 14.18 -9.50
C SER A 228 25.39 13.96 -10.70
N MET A 229 25.02 14.44 -11.88
CA MET A 229 25.87 14.42 -13.07
C MET A 229 27.19 15.16 -12.83
N ARG A 230 27.14 16.37 -12.25
CA ARG A 230 28.36 17.12 -11.89
C ARG A 230 29.25 16.36 -10.89
N ARG A 231 28.66 15.62 -9.96
CA ARG A 231 29.42 14.77 -9.02
C ARG A 231 30.07 13.59 -9.74
N LEU A 232 29.37 12.96 -10.68
CA LEU A 232 29.93 11.89 -11.50
C LEU A 232 31.13 12.37 -12.32
N ASP A 233 31.06 13.55 -12.93
CA ASP A 233 32.19 14.13 -13.69
C ASP A 233 33.43 14.33 -12.80
N ILE A 234 33.23 14.82 -11.56
CA ILE A 234 34.33 14.97 -10.59
C ILE A 234 34.93 13.61 -10.21
N LEU A 235 34.09 12.59 -10.01
CA LEU A 235 34.55 11.24 -9.67
C LEU A 235 35.30 10.59 -10.83
N ASP A 236 34.83 10.75 -12.07
CA ASP A 236 35.50 10.25 -13.27
C ASP A 236 36.89 10.91 -13.44
N ALA A 237 36.97 12.23 -13.26
CA ALA A 237 38.25 12.94 -13.27
C ALA A 237 39.23 12.42 -12.19
N ARG A 238 38.72 12.14 -10.98
CA ARG A 238 39.54 11.55 -9.89
C ARG A 238 39.99 10.12 -10.20
N ALA A 239 39.12 9.30 -10.79
CA ALA A 239 39.46 7.93 -11.19
C ALA A 239 40.57 7.94 -12.23
N LYS A 240 40.48 8.81 -13.24
CA LYS A 240 41.53 9.00 -14.26
C LYS A 240 42.86 9.43 -13.63
N ASN A 241 42.85 10.39 -12.70
CA ASN A 241 44.07 10.83 -12.01
C ASN A 241 44.68 9.69 -11.17
N MET A 242 43.85 8.88 -10.50
CA MET A 242 44.31 7.76 -9.70
C MET A 242 44.93 6.65 -10.57
N SER A 243 44.36 6.38 -11.74
CA SER A 243 44.93 5.46 -12.72
C SER A 243 46.34 5.91 -13.14
N LEU A 244 46.49 7.20 -13.49
CA LEU A 244 47.80 7.75 -13.88
C LEU A 244 48.84 7.56 -12.76
N ARG A 245 48.46 7.83 -11.50
CA ARG A 245 49.35 7.64 -10.35
C ARG A 245 49.68 6.18 -10.07
N MET A 246 48.77 5.26 -10.39
CA MET A 246 49.06 3.82 -10.31
C MET A 246 50.10 3.43 -11.37
N ASP A 247 49.96 3.93 -12.60
CA ASP A 247 50.92 3.67 -13.68
C ASP A 247 52.32 4.23 -13.32
N GLU A 248 52.39 5.44 -12.75
CA GLU A 248 53.64 6.03 -12.23
C GLU A 248 54.27 5.16 -11.14
N ALA A 249 53.48 4.71 -10.15
CA ALA A 249 53.97 3.87 -9.07
C ALA A 249 54.45 2.49 -9.56
N VAL A 250 53.79 1.92 -10.57
CA VAL A 250 54.21 0.68 -11.22
C VAL A 250 55.56 0.88 -11.90
N ALA A 251 55.75 1.98 -12.65
CA ALA A 251 57.03 2.29 -13.28
C ALA A 251 58.15 2.48 -12.25
N GLU A 252 57.89 3.15 -11.12
CA GLU A 252 58.88 3.27 -10.03
C GLU A 252 59.27 1.92 -9.43
N LEU A 253 58.29 1.02 -9.23
CA LEU A 253 58.54 -0.34 -8.72
C LEU A 253 59.40 -1.16 -9.69
N GLU A 254 59.21 -1.01 -11.00
CA GLU A 254 60.04 -1.68 -12.01
C GLU A 254 61.51 -1.22 -11.95
N VAL A 255 61.73 0.08 -11.74
CA VAL A 255 63.07 0.66 -11.55
C VAL A 255 63.71 0.10 -10.28
N ILE A 256 62.97 0.11 -9.16
CA ILE A 256 63.47 -0.44 -7.88
C ILE A 256 63.79 -1.93 -8.02
N GLN A 257 62.93 -2.70 -8.68
CA GLN A 257 63.13 -4.13 -8.90
C GLN A 257 64.39 -4.40 -9.73
N SER A 258 64.66 -3.57 -10.73
CA SER A 258 65.88 -3.61 -11.53
C SER A 258 67.13 -3.33 -10.68
N SER A 259 67.10 -2.29 -9.83
CA SER A 259 68.19 -2.00 -8.89
C SER A 259 68.42 -3.11 -7.87
N ILE A 260 67.36 -3.73 -7.34
CA ILE A 260 67.47 -4.90 -6.45
C ILE A 260 68.18 -6.06 -7.15
N ASN A 261 67.86 -6.31 -8.42
CA ASN A 261 68.51 -7.37 -9.20
C ASN A 261 70.00 -7.11 -9.39
N ILE A 262 70.38 -5.86 -9.68
CA ILE A 262 71.79 -5.42 -9.77
C ILE A 262 72.50 -5.64 -8.44
N LEU A 263 71.92 -5.17 -7.32
CA LEU A 263 72.50 -5.34 -5.98
C LEU A 263 72.63 -6.81 -5.58
N LYS A 264 71.66 -7.66 -5.92
CA LYS A 264 71.77 -9.12 -5.73
C LYS A 264 72.93 -9.71 -6.52
N GLN A 265 73.13 -9.27 -7.77
CA GLN A 265 74.25 -9.70 -8.59
C GLN A 265 75.58 -9.27 -7.99
N GLU A 266 75.71 -8.01 -7.54
CA GLU A 266 76.93 -7.52 -6.87
C GLU A 266 77.21 -8.26 -5.57
N ARG A 267 76.19 -8.50 -4.74
CA ARG A 267 76.31 -9.31 -3.52
C ARG A 267 76.80 -10.72 -3.82
N SER A 268 76.31 -11.35 -4.88
CA SER A 268 76.79 -12.69 -5.29
C SER A 268 78.27 -12.67 -5.72
N LYS A 269 78.73 -11.59 -6.37
CA LYS A 269 80.14 -11.40 -6.74
C LYS A 269 81.01 -11.13 -5.51
N ALA A 270 80.51 -10.36 -4.55
CA ALA A 270 81.18 -10.10 -3.27
C ALA A 270 81.29 -11.38 -2.43
N HIS A 271 80.22 -12.18 -2.32
CA HIS A 271 80.27 -13.49 -1.65
C HIS A 271 81.28 -14.44 -2.30
N LYS A 272 81.37 -14.50 -3.64
CA LYS A 272 82.42 -15.29 -4.32
C LYS A 272 83.86 -14.81 -4.06
N LYS A 273 84.04 -13.54 -3.64
CA LYS A 273 85.34 -13.00 -3.20
C LYS A 273 85.57 -13.31 -1.72
N GLU A 274 84.54 -13.23 -0.90
CA GLU A 274 84.56 -13.57 0.53
C GLU A 274 84.75 -15.08 0.77
N ASP A 275 84.14 -15.96 -0.03
CA ASP A 275 84.37 -17.41 -0.05
C ASP A 275 85.82 -17.75 -0.42
N ARG A 276 86.45 -16.91 -1.26
CA ARG A 276 87.89 -17.01 -1.57
C ARG A 276 88.78 -16.54 -0.42
N HIS A 277 88.32 -15.61 0.41
CA HIS A 277 89.07 -15.16 1.61
C HIS A 277 88.83 -16.09 2.82
N THR A 278 87.61 -16.61 2.99
CA THR A 278 87.27 -17.55 4.08
C THR A 278 87.87 -18.94 3.87
N ASN A 279 88.09 -19.38 2.62
CA ASN A 279 88.90 -20.58 2.35
C ASN A 279 90.41 -20.36 2.60
N HIS A 280 90.90 -19.12 2.65
CA HIS A 280 92.26 -18.80 3.09
C HIS A 280 92.39 -18.57 4.61
N VAL A 281 91.28 -18.41 5.34
CA VAL A 281 91.26 -18.18 6.79
C VAL A 281 90.84 -19.46 7.56
N LYS A 282 90.66 -20.60 6.87
CA LYS A 282 90.41 -21.91 7.49
C LYS A 282 91.66 -22.68 7.95
N GLU A 283 92.83 -22.04 7.95
CA GLU A 283 94.02 -22.48 8.69
C GLU A 283 94.37 -21.40 9.74
N GLY A 284 93.66 -21.37 10.87
CA GLY A 284 94.01 -20.46 11.96
C GLY A 284 92.96 -20.28 13.05
N CYS A 285 93.08 -21.07 14.11
CA CYS A 285 92.68 -20.79 15.51
C CYS A 285 91.18 -20.63 15.91
N THR A 286 90.67 -21.70 16.54
CA THR A 286 90.26 -21.83 17.96
C THR A 286 89.74 -20.63 18.79
N TYR A 287 88.64 -20.92 19.54
CA TYR A 287 88.02 -20.18 20.67
C TYR A 287 87.43 -18.80 20.29
N SER A 288 86.24 -18.36 20.73
CA SER A 288 85.51 -18.56 21.98
C SER A 288 84.06 -18.07 21.85
N HIS A 289 83.18 -18.58 22.72
CA HIS A 289 81.83 -18.11 23.01
C HIS A 289 81.70 -16.59 23.23
N SER A 290 80.66 -15.97 22.66
CA SER A 290 79.80 -15.00 23.37
C SER A 290 78.56 -14.57 22.56
N LYS A 291 77.39 -15.01 23.06
CA LYS A 291 76.07 -14.37 23.11
C LYS A 291 75.75 -13.19 22.15
N LEU A 292 74.78 -13.42 21.27
CA LEU A 292 73.84 -12.40 20.77
C LEU A 292 72.83 -12.02 21.88
N PRO A 293 72.44 -10.73 22.03
CA PRO A 293 71.20 -10.37 22.68
C PRO A 293 70.05 -10.51 21.67
N ASN A 294 69.18 -11.46 21.99
CA ASN A 294 67.90 -11.72 21.35
C ASN A 294 66.94 -10.58 21.73
N CYS A 295 66.55 -9.72 20.79
CA CYS A 295 65.47 -8.75 21.01
C CYS A 295 64.16 -9.39 20.55
N SER A 296 63.58 -10.22 21.42
CA SER A 296 62.23 -10.75 21.29
C SER A 296 61.54 -10.77 22.65
N SER A 297 60.93 -9.63 22.97
CA SER A 297 59.83 -9.49 23.93
C SER A 297 59.26 -8.11 23.62
N ILE A 298 57.97 -7.92 23.38
CA ILE A 298 56.90 -8.25 24.30
C ILE A 298 55.65 -8.62 23.47
N ALA A 299 55.32 -9.91 23.41
CA ALA A 299 53.95 -10.37 23.25
C ALA A 299 53.33 -10.37 24.65
N LEU A 300 52.57 -9.33 24.98
CA LEU A 300 51.70 -9.34 26.16
C LEU A 300 50.41 -10.05 25.75
N GLY A 301 50.00 -10.98 26.61
CA GLY A 301 48.97 -11.97 26.37
C GLY A 301 47.66 -11.39 25.84
N ASP A 302 47.16 -12.06 24.80
CA ASP A 302 45.81 -11.93 24.30
C ASP A 302 44.83 -12.40 25.38
N ASP A 303 44.33 -11.46 26.17
CA ASP A 303 42.95 -11.53 26.63
C ASP A 303 42.08 -10.98 25.49
N PRO A 304 41.27 -11.80 24.79
CA PRO A 304 40.52 -11.37 23.59
C PRO A 304 39.43 -10.32 23.89
N TYR A 305 39.35 -9.83 25.12
CA TYR A 305 38.28 -8.99 25.63
C TYR A 305 38.72 -7.59 26.07
N THR A 306 39.96 -7.15 25.83
CA THR A 306 40.36 -5.75 26.10
C THR A 306 40.28 -4.91 24.81
N TYR A 307 39.62 -3.74 24.85
CA TYR A 307 39.61 -2.82 23.72
C TYR A 307 41.05 -2.38 23.39
N ARG A 308 41.36 -2.19 22.11
CA ARG A 308 42.73 -1.83 21.72
C ARG A 308 42.96 -0.33 21.86
N GLN A 309 44.08 0.07 22.45
CA GLN A 309 44.53 1.46 22.39
C GLN A 309 45.10 1.73 21.00
N LEU A 310 44.51 2.68 20.29
CA LEU A 310 44.89 3.10 18.95
C LEU A 310 45.70 4.40 19.04
N THR A 311 46.77 4.49 18.27
CA THR A 311 47.54 5.74 18.14
C THR A 311 46.84 6.71 17.19
N LEU A 312 47.16 8.01 17.28
CA LEU A 312 46.68 8.98 16.30
C LEU A 312 47.04 8.57 14.86
N LEU A 313 48.22 7.97 14.65
CA LEU A 313 48.67 7.49 13.35
C LEU A 313 47.78 6.36 12.82
N ASP A 314 47.37 5.42 13.68
CA ASP A 314 46.46 4.33 13.28
C ASP A 314 45.11 4.87 12.82
N VAL A 315 44.56 5.84 13.57
CA VAL A 315 43.27 6.47 13.25
C VAL A 315 43.36 7.31 11.97
N GLN A 316 44.45 8.04 11.79
CA GLN A 316 44.70 8.80 10.56
C GLN A 316 44.90 7.89 9.35
N ALA A 317 45.63 6.78 9.50
CA ALA A 317 45.78 5.80 8.43
C ALA A 317 44.43 5.16 8.06
N ALA A 318 43.63 4.79 9.07
CA ALA A 318 42.33 4.17 8.86
C ALA A 318 41.29 5.08 8.19
N THR A 319 41.36 6.39 8.42
CA THR A 319 40.38 7.39 7.94
C THR A 319 40.89 8.27 6.79
N CYS A 320 42.06 7.96 6.23
CA CYS A 320 42.76 8.81 5.27
C CYS A 320 42.90 10.27 5.75
N LYS A 321 43.45 10.44 6.96
CA LYS A 321 43.62 11.73 7.66
C LYS A 321 42.29 12.48 7.88
N PHE A 322 41.25 11.76 8.29
CA PHE A 322 39.90 12.30 8.50
C PHE A 322 39.30 12.96 7.23
N SER A 323 39.54 12.35 6.08
CA SER A 323 39.03 12.85 4.80
C SER A 323 37.50 12.93 4.81
N GLU A 324 36.94 14.02 4.28
CA GLU A 324 35.50 14.20 4.11
C GLU A 324 34.86 13.10 3.25
N SER A 325 35.64 12.43 2.39
CA SER A 325 35.13 11.30 1.58
C SER A 325 34.82 10.04 2.40
N PHE A 326 35.38 9.93 3.61
CA PHE A 326 35.13 8.84 4.55
C PHE A 326 34.15 9.24 5.67
N LYS A 327 33.67 10.47 5.67
CA LYS A 327 32.73 10.97 6.66
C LYS A 327 31.33 10.43 6.35
N LEU A 328 30.77 9.69 7.29
CA LEU A 328 29.43 9.14 7.15
C LEU A 328 28.36 10.18 7.50
N ARG A 329 28.58 10.93 8.60
CA ARG A 329 27.63 11.96 9.06
C ARG A 329 28.26 12.90 10.11
N PRO A 330 27.89 14.20 10.15
CA PRO A 330 28.07 15.04 11.32
C PRO A 330 27.04 14.67 12.40
N ARG A 331 27.46 14.50 13.66
CA ARG A 331 26.58 14.36 14.82
C ARG A 331 26.77 15.56 15.75
N GLY A 332 25.74 15.90 16.55
CA GLY A 332 25.82 16.97 17.54
C GLY A 332 26.98 16.82 18.56
N HIS A 333 27.55 15.62 18.69
CA HIS A 333 28.67 15.32 19.60
C HIS A 333 30.00 15.00 18.89
N GLY A 334 30.08 15.13 17.56
CA GLY A 334 31.30 14.75 16.83
C GLY A 334 31.08 14.42 15.35
N CYS A 335 32.13 13.87 14.72
CA CYS A 335 32.06 13.38 13.33
C CYS A 335 32.30 11.88 13.30
N ILE A 336 31.48 11.15 12.52
CA ILE A 336 31.66 9.72 12.31
C ILE A 336 32.33 9.48 10.96
N TYR A 337 33.41 8.71 10.97
CA TYR A 337 34.17 8.29 9.81
C TYR A 337 34.08 6.78 9.62
N LYS A 338 33.96 6.35 8.37
CA LYS A 338 34.26 4.97 7.97
C LYS A 338 35.77 4.83 7.85
N GLY A 339 36.31 3.74 8.38
CA GLY A 339 37.74 3.45 8.24
C GLY A 339 38.03 1.98 8.03
N LYS A 340 39.29 1.69 7.71
CA LYS A 340 39.80 0.32 7.63
C LYS A 340 41.00 0.19 8.56
N ASN A 341 40.88 -0.65 9.58
CA ASN A 341 41.97 -0.94 10.52
C ASN A 341 42.32 -2.44 10.43
N MET A 342 43.59 -2.77 10.17
CA MET A 342 44.08 -4.16 10.03
C MET A 342 43.17 -5.04 9.15
N ASN A 343 42.78 -4.51 7.99
CA ASN A 343 41.88 -5.15 7.02
C ASN A 343 40.41 -5.37 7.48
N ARG A 344 40.02 -4.86 8.66
CA ARG A 344 38.63 -4.84 9.14
C ARG A 344 38.01 -3.45 8.96
N SER A 345 36.75 -3.38 8.52
CA SER A 345 36.01 -2.12 8.47
C SER A 345 35.59 -1.70 9.87
N VAL A 346 35.84 -0.44 10.21
CA VAL A 346 35.54 0.15 11.52
C VAL A 346 34.80 1.47 11.35
N MET A 347 33.93 1.77 12.30
CA MET A 347 33.28 3.06 12.44
C MET A 347 34.00 3.88 13.51
N ILE A 348 34.57 5.03 13.15
CA ILE A 348 35.36 5.86 14.05
C ILE A 348 34.56 7.12 14.39
N HIS A 349 34.12 7.23 15.63
CA HIS A 349 33.47 8.42 16.17
C HIS A 349 34.53 9.31 16.81
N ARG A 350 34.80 10.46 16.17
CA ARG A 350 35.66 11.51 16.71
C ARG A 350 34.81 12.53 17.46
N LEU A 351 35.02 12.65 18.77
CA LEU A 351 34.34 13.66 19.58
C LEU A 351 34.90 15.05 19.30
N HIS A 352 34.08 16.08 19.51
CA HIS A 352 34.55 17.47 19.39
C HIS A 352 35.63 17.79 20.43
N SER A 353 36.53 18.71 20.14
CA SER A 353 37.61 19.09 21.07
C SER A 353 37.16 20.25 21.98
N ASP A 354 36.16 20.01 22.83
CA ASP A 354 35.65 20.98 23.81
C ASP A 354 36.05 20.59 25.24
N SER A 355 36.03 21.53 26.18
CA SER A 355 36.38 21.29 27.59
C SER A 355 35.54 20.17 28.25
N LYS A 356 34.29 19.97 27.78
CA LYS A 356 33.37 18.93 28.28
C LYS A 356 33.58 17.56 27.61
N SER A 357 34.24 17.48 26.45
CA SER A 357 34.29 16.26 25.64
C SER A 357 35.26 15.20 26.18
N SER A 358 36.31 15.61 26.90
CA SER A 358 37.23 14.67 27.57
C SER A 358 36.53 13.86 28.66
N MET A 359 35.67 14.50 29.47
CA MET A 359 34.87 13.81 30.49
C MET A 359 33.84 12.87 29.86
N GLN A 360 33.18 13.29 28.77
CA GLN A 360 32.28 12.42 28.00
C GLN A 360 33.01 11.22 27.39
N PHE A 361 34.22 11.43 26.84
CA PHE A 361 35.05 10.37 26.30
C PHE A 361 35.37 9.32 27.37
N GLN A 362 35.91 9.74 28.52
CA GLN A 362 36.26 8.84 29.62
C GLN A 362 35.04 8.07 30.15
N ARG A 363 33.90 8.75 30.28
CA ARG A 363 32.63 8.13 30.70
C ARG A 363 32.15 7.10 29.67
N LYS A 364 32.19 7.41 28.37
CA LYS A 364 31.80 6.48 27.30
C LYS A 364 32.72 5.25 27.27
N VAL A 365 34.04 5.44 27.37
CA VAL A 365 35.00 4.31 27.45
C VAL A 365 34.72 3.44 28.65
N TYR A 366 34.51 4.03 29.82
CA TYR A 366 34.20 3.30 31.06
C TYR A 366 32.92 2.46 30.93
N ILE A 367 31.86 3.03 30.35
CA ILE A 367 30.58 2.35 30.15
C ILE A 367 30.73 1.20 29.14
N LEU A 368 31.27 1.49 27.96
CA LEU A 368 31.43 0.52 26.87
C LEU A 368 32.35 -0.65 27.25
N ASN A 369 33.28 -0.45 28.17
CA ASN A 369 34.12 -1.54 28.68
C ASN A 369 33.33 -2.53 29.56
N LYS A 370 32.24 -2.10 30.19
CA LYS A 370 31.46 -2.91 31.15
C LYS A 370 30.27 -3.62 30.53
N VAL A 371 29.97 -3.36 29.26
CA VAL A 371 28.67 -3.67 28.65
C VAL A 371 28.91 -4.38 27.34
N ARG A 372 28.40 -5.60 27.24
CA ARG A 372 28.45 -6.38 26.00
C ARG A 372 27.14 -7.12 25.82
N HIS A 373 26.57 -6.96 24.64
CA HIS A 373 25.33 -7.61 24.26
C HIS A 373 25.31 -7.74 22.73
N PRO A 374 24.72 -8.82 22.17
CA PRO A 374 24.69 -9.02 20.71
C PRO A 374 24.15 -7.82 19.92
N HIS A 375 23.12 -7.17 20.48
CA HIS A 375 22.43 -6.04 19.87
C HIS A 375 22.93 -4.65 20.28
N LEU A 376 24.11 -4.58 20.91
CA LEU A 376 24.81 -3.33 21.21
C LEU A 376 26.09 -3.25 20.37
N VAL A 377 26.45 -2.05 19.90
CA VAL A 377 27.65 -1.88 19.09
C VAL A 377 28.90 -2.17 19.92
N THR A 378 29.80 -2.99 19.38
CA THR A 378 31.02 -3.40 20.09
C THR A 378 32.14 -2.38 19.91
N LEU A 379 32.74 -1.95 21.02
CA LEU A 379 33.95 -1.11 21.02
C LEU A 379 35.17 -1.96 20.62
N VAL A 380 35.82 -1.59 19.53
CA VAL A 380 37.02 -2.25 18.99
C VAL A 380 38.30 -1.59 19.52
N GLY A 381 38.29 -0.26 19.64
CA GLY A 381 39.45 0.46 20.15
C GLY A 381 39.17 1.91 20.51
N VAL A 382 40.12 2.52 21.21
CA VAL A 382 40.04 3.90 21.70
C VAL A 382 41.33 4.64 21.39
N CYS A 383 41.23 5.90 21.00
CA CYS A 383 42.37 6.78 20.80
C CYS A 383 42.18 8.04 21.66
N PRO A 384 42.76 8.09 22.87
CA PRO A 384 42.65 9.24 23.75
C PRO A 384 43.24 10.52 23.15
N GLU A 385 44.35 10.41 22.39
CA GLU A 385 45.04 11.54 21.75
C GLU A 385 44.13 12.34 20.81
N ALA A 386 43.24 11.65 20.10
CA ALA A 386 42.32 12.24 19.13
C ALA A 386 40.86 12.32 19.63
N LEU A 387 40.60 11.86 20.88
CA LEU A 387 39.27 11.63 21.44
C LEU A 387 38.37 10.79 20.50
N CYS A 388 38.93 9.72 19.94
CA CYS A 388 38.24 8.85 18.99
C CYS A 388 37.86 7.50 19.61
N LEU A 389 36.64 7.04 19.31
CA LEU A 389 36.13 5.72 19.65
C LEU A 389 35.92 4.93 18.36
N ALA A 390 36.56 3.77 18.24
CA ALA A 390 36.45 2.89 17.09
C ALA A 390 35.55 1.69 17.41
N TYR A 391 34.48 1.54 16.63
CA TYR A 391 33.48 0.49 16.75
C TYR A 391 33.51 -0.47 15.56
N GLU A 392 32.85 -1.61 15.70
CA GLU A 392 32.50 -2.43 14.54
C GLU A 392 31.69 -1.62 13.51
N TYR A 393 31.85 -1.93 12.22
CA TYR A 393 31.14 -1.24 11.14
C TYR A 393 29.92 -2.05 10.67
N PRO A 394 28.69 -1.65 11.02
CA PRO A 394 27.46 -2.22 10.48
C PRO A 394 27.29 -1.83 9.01
N LYS A 395 27.04 -2.82 8.15
CA LYS A 395 27.10 -2.65 6.68
C LYS A 395 25.83 -2.04 6.09
N ASN A 396 24.67 -2.23 6.71
CA ASN A 396 23.36 -1.84 6.18
C ASN A 396 22.88 -0.48 6.74
N GLY A 397 23.76 0.35 7.27
CA GLY A 397 23.40 1.71 7.70
C GLY A 397 22.46 1.74 8.91
N SER A 398 21.66 2.80 9.04
CA SER A 398 20.72 3.00 10.17
C SER A 398 19.27 2.69 9.79
N LEU A 399 18.42 2.40 10.79
CA LEU A 399 16.96 2.29 10.56
C LEU A 399 16.38 3.56 9.94
N HIS A 400 16.90 4.73 10.31
CA HIS A 400 16.48 6.00 9.72
C HIS A 400 16.69 6.01 8.20
N ASP A 401 17.83 5.49 7.71
CA ASP A 401 18.12 5.45 6.27
C ASP A 401 17.16 4.51 5.52
N HIS A 402 16.72 3.43 6.17
CA HIS A 402 15.76 2.48 5.60
C HIS A 402 14.30 2.94 5.63
N LEU A 403 13.94 3.86 6.54
CA LEU A 403 12.56 4.38 6.67
C LEU A 403 12.38 5.73 5.97
N PHE A 404 13.39 6.59 6.03
CA PHE A 404 13.31 7.99 5.59
C PHE A 404 14.48 8.42 4.68
N GLY A 405 15.33 7.48 4.27
CA GLY A 405 16.43 7.78 3.36
C GLY A 405 15.95 8.30 2.00
N GLU A 406 16.84 8.97 1.28
CA GLU A 406 16.57 9.39 -0.09
C GLU A 406 16.19 8.18 -0.95
N LEU A 407 15.22 8.35 -1.86
CA LEU A 407 14.77 7.32 -2.79
C LEU A 407 15.99 6.64 -3.43
N ASN A 408 16.11 5.31 -3.27
CA ASN A 408 17.19 4.44 -3.76
C ASN A 408 18.46 4.32 -2.89
N SER A 409 18.54 4.93 -1.71
CA SER A 409 19.71 4.74 -0.82
C SER A 409 19.75 3.39 -0.11
N ALA A 410 18.58 2.88 0.32
CA ALA A 410 18.45 1.58 0.97
C ALA A 410 17.05 0.98 0.69
N PRO A 411 16.92 -0.35 0.50
CA PRO A 411 15.62 -0.98 0.29
C PRO A 411 14.75 -0.89 1.56
N PRO A 412 13.42 -0.75 1.43
CA PRO A 412 12.53 -0.71 2.58
C PRO A 412 12.57 -2.04 3.36
N LEU A 413 12.50 -1.94 4.69
CA LEU A 413 12.55 -3.13 5.55
C LEU A 413 11.18 -3.84 5.59
N PRO A 414 11.12 -5.15 5.29
CA PRO A 414 9.91 -5.94 5.48
C PRO A 414 9.47 -6.00 6.95
N TRP A 415 8.18 -6.17 7.18
CA TRP A 415 7.60 -6.21 8.53
C TRP A 415 8.29 -7.20 9.46
N LYS A 416 8.71 -8.37 8.95
CA LYS A 416 9.41 -9.41 9.73
C LYS A 416 10.72 -8.90 10.31
N ILE A 417 11.47 -8.14 9.51
CA ILE A 417 12.73 -7.54 9.96
C ILE A 417 12.41 -6.46 10.99
N ARG A 418 11.40 -5.62 10.75
CA ARG A 418 10.99 -4.58 11.72
C ARG A 418 10.56 -5.17 13.07
N ALA A 419 9.73 -6.21 13.06
CA ALA A 419 9.30 -6.91 14.27
C ALA A 419 10.47 -7.58 15.01
N ARG A 420 11.41 -8.18 14.27
CA ARG A 420 12.64 -8.73 14.87
C ARG A 420 13.46 -7.63 15.53
N VAL A 421 13.71 -6.52 14.83
CA VAL A 421 14.47 -5.39 15.36
C VAL A 421 13.85 -4.85 16.65
N VAL A 422 12.51 -4.80 16.75
CA VAL A 422 11.83 -4.43 18.01
C VAL A 422 12.20 -5.38 19.16
N ALA A 423 12.19 -6.70 18.92
CA ALA A 423 12.58 -7.68 19.93
C ALA A 423 14.07 -7.58 20.30
N GLU A 424 14.93 -7.28 19.34
CA GLU A 424 16.38 -7.13 19.58
C GLU A 424 16.70 -5.88 20.40
N ILE A 425 16.00 -4.77 20.12
CA ILE A 425 16.09 -3.54 20.92
C ILE A 425 15.59 -3.81 22.34
N SER A 426 14.46 -4.50 22.50
CA SER A 426 13.91 -4.81 23.83
C SER A 426 14.86 -5.69 24.65
N SER A 427 15.47 -6.72 24.04
CA SER A 427 16.51 -7.52 24.70
C SER A 427 17.69 -6.65 25.18
N ALA A 428 18.18 -5.73 24.34
CA ALA A 428 19.28 -4.86 24.68
C ALA A 428 18.94 -3.89 25.82
N LEU A 429 17.76 -3.27 25.78
CA LEU A 429 17.31 -2.35 26.84
C LEU A 429 17.08 -3.08 28.16
N LEU A 430 16.49 -4.28 28.13
CA LEU A 430 16.29 -5.10 29.33
C LEU A 430 17.64 -5.45 29.97
N PHE A 431 18.62 -5.83 29.16
CA PHE A 431 19.98 -6.09 29.62
C PHE A 431 20.59 -4.86 30.33
N LEU A 432 20.56 -3.69 29.68
CA LEU A 432 21.09 -2.44 30.26
C LEU A 432 20.40 -2.08 31.58
N HIS A 433 19.07 -2.21 31.61
CA HIS A 433 18.27 -1.87 32.78
C HIS A 433 18.45 -2.87 33.93
N SER A 434 18.88 -4.10 33.64
CA SER A 434 19.14 -5.16 34.63
C SER A 434 20.51 -5.06 35.32
N CYS A 435 21.43 -4.24 34.80
CA CYS A 435 22.79 -4.10 35.33
C CYS A 435 22.81 -3.64 36.80
N LYS A 436 23.58 -4.34 37.64
CA LYS A 436 23.83 -4.02 39.06
C LYS A 436 25.34 -3.77 39.28
N PRO A 437 25.76 -2.90 40.22
CA PRO A 437 24.97 -2.18 41.23
C PRO A 437 24.30 -0.89 40.73
N GLN A 438 24.58 -0.47 39.49
CA GLN A 438 23.98 0.73 38.89
C GLN A 438 23.27 0.37 37.58
N VAL A 439 21.98 0.68 37.52
CA VAL A 439 21.16 0.61 36.30
C VAL A 439 21.83 1.45 35.22
N MET A 440 22.03 0.85 34.06
CA MET A 440 22.61 1.54 32.93
C MET A 440 21.51 2.05 32.00
N VAL A 441 21.61 3.32 31.62
CA VAL A 441 20.68 3.96 30.70
C VAL A 441 21.44 4.31 29.42
N HIS A 442 20.84 4.02 28.28
CA HIS A 442 21.36 4.40 26.97
C HIS A 442 21.29 5.92 26.79
N GLY A 443 20.10 6.51 27.01
CA GLY A 443 19.86 7.96 27.11
C GLY A 443 19.87 8.69 25.78
N GLY A 444 19.54 7.99 24.68
CA GLY A 444 19.66 8.54 23.33
C GLY A 444 19.16 7.59 22.24
N LEU A 445 18.19 6.73 22.56
CA LEU A 445 17.66 5.79 21.59
C LEU A 445 16.85 6.53 20.51
N ASN A 446 17.20 6.35 19.24
CA ASN A 446 16.45 6.85 18.09
C ASN A 446 16.79 6.00 16.85
N LEU A 447 16.06 6.21 15.74
CA LEU A 447 16.27 5.43 14.51
C LEU A 447 17.66 5.63 13.88
N GLU A 448 18.34 6.74 14.13
CA GLU A 448 19.71 6.99 13.63
C GLU A 448 20.77 6.23 14.42
N ASN A 449 20.44 5.88 15.66
CA ASN A 449 21.32 5.18 16.59
C ASN A 449 21.13 3.66 16.56
N VAL A 450 20.11 3.17 15.86
CA VAL A 450 19.94 1.74 15.60
C VAL A 450 20.50 1.41 14.22
N LEU A 451 21.67 0.76 14.21
CA LEU A 451 22.38 0.37 13.00
C LEU A 451 22.09 -1.09 12.63
N LEU A 452 22.27 -1.47 11.37
CA LEU A 452 21.99 -2.82 10.87
C LEU A 452 23.26 -3.50 10.35
N ASP A 453 23.53 -4.70 10.83
CA ASP A 453 24.62 -5.54 10.32
C ASP A 453 24.28 -6.18 8.96
N SER A 454 25.14 -7.07 8.45
CA SER A 454 24.96 -7.74 7.15
C SER A 454 23.66 -8.54 7.03
N ASP A 455 23.17 -9.07 8.16
CA ASP A 455 22.03 -9.98 8.23
C ASP A 455 20.77 -9.26 8.73
N PHE A 456 20.82 -7.93 8.79
CA PHE A 456 19.77 -7.04 9.27
C PHE A 456 19.43 -7.23 10.75
N HIS A 457 20.37 -7.71 11.56
CA HIS A 457 20.28 -7.63 13.01
C HIS A 457 20.69 -6.24 13.49
N CYS A 458 20.02 -5.76 14.53
CA CYS A 458 20.23 -4.42 15.05
C CYS A 458 21.44 -4.33 15.97
N LYS A 459 22.13 -3.20 15.90
CA LYS A 459 23.26 -2.78 16.74
C LYS A 459 22.99 -1.36 17.23
N ILE A 460 22.63 -1.23 18.50
CA ILE A 460 22.38 0.08 19.12
C ILE A 460 23.73 0.77 19.40
N ALA A 461 23.87 2.00 18.92
CA ALA A 461 25.06 2.82 19.00
C ALA A 461 24.83 4.13 19.78
N ASP A 462 25.94 4.76 20.18
CA ASP A 462 25.98 6.09 20.80
C ASP A 462 25.38 6.20 22.21
N PHE A 463 25.95 5.40 23.12
CA PHE A 463 25.65 5.42 24.55
C PHE A 463 26.02 6.73 25.25
N GLY A 464 25.25 7.09 26.27
CA GLY A 464 25.70 7.99 27.33
C GLY A 464 25.67 9.47 26.97
N THR A 465 24.72 9.88 26.13
CA THR A 465 24.54 11.27 25.69
C THR A 465 23.90 12.18 26.74
N LEU A 466 23.48 11.65 27.90
CA LEU A 466 22.92 12.45 29.00
C LEU A 466 23.96 13.45 29.51
N THR A 467 23.79 14.71 29.12
CA THR A 467 24.52 15.86 29.63
C THR A 467 24.17 16.06 31.10
N GLU A 468 25.18 16.21 31.96
CA GLU A 468 25.01 16.49 33.39
C GLU A 468 24.29 17.81 33.69
N GLU A 469 23.90 18.58 32.67
CA GLU A 469 23.10 19.79 32.80
C GLU A 469 21.66 19.51 33.26
N ASP A 470 21.13 18.29 33.08
CA ASP A 470 19.80 17.90 33.57
C ASP A 470 19.78 17.49 35.06
N SER A 471 20.90 17.65 35.77
CA SER A 471 21.09 17.13 37.13
C SER A 471 21.52 18.16 38.18
N LYS A 472 21.20 19.45 37.96
CA LYS A 472 21.44 20.47 38.99
C LYS A 472 20.33 20.58 40.05
N ASP A 473 19.14 20.02 39.82
CA ASP A 473 17.99 20.26 40.71
C ASP A 473 17.35 19.02 41.38
N HIS A 474 17.86 17.79 41.18
CA HIS A 474 17.28 16.58 41.82
C HIS A 474 18.32 15.59 42.34
N PRO A 475 18.06 14.93 43.49
CA PRO A 475 18.96 13.92 44.04
C PRO A 475 19.14 12.77 43.04
N ALA A 476 20.38 12.32 42.85
CA ALA A 476 20.86 11.45 41.76
C ALA A 476 20.12 10.12 41.51
N LEU A 477 19.21 9.72 42.41
CA LEU A 477 18.36 8.54 42.26
C LEU A 477 17.13 8.81 41.36
N ASP A 478 16.50 9.99 41.49
CA ASP A 478 15.30 10.35 40.73
C ASP A 478 15.62 10.64 39.26
N SER A 479 16.73 11.34 38.97
CA SER A 479 17.16 11.57 37.57
C SER A 479 17.46 10.29 36.80
N ARG A 480 17.97 9.23 37.46
CA ARG A 480 18.23 7.94 36.80
C ARG A 480 16.96 7.12 36.60
N LEU A 481 16.02 7.24 37.52
CA LEU A 481 14.69 6.65 37.40
C LEU A 481 13.90 7.31 36.26
N LEU A 482 14.05 8.62 36.09
CA LEU A 482 13.51 9.36 34.94
C LEU A 482 14.22 8.99 33.63
N ALA A 483 15.53 8.72 33.68
CA ALA A 483 16.30 8.37 32.49
C ALA A 483 15.99 6.96 31.95
N HIS A 484 15.75 5.95 32.79
CA HIS A 484 15.30 4.63 32.28
C HIS A 484 13.94 4.72 31.59
N LYS A 485 13.05 5.59 32.09
CA LYS A 485 11.73 5.83 31.47
C LYS A 485 11.87 6.51 30.12
N SER A 486 12.84 7.43 30.00
CA SER A 486 13.16 8.09 28.74
C SER A 486 13.57 7.09 27.64
N ASP A 487 14.36 6.08 27.98
CA ASP A 487 14.73 5.02 27.02
C ASP A 487 13.53 4.19 26.57
N ILE A 488 12.64 3.82 27.49
CA ILE A 488 11.44 3.04 27.13
C ILE A 488 10.44 3.90 26.31
N ASN A 489 10.30 5.18 26.63
CA ASN A 489 9.46 6.09 25.83
C ASN A 489 10.04 6.27 24.41
N SER A 490 11.36 6.46 24.32
CA SER A 490 12.08 6.51 23.04
C SER A 490 11.90 5.21 22.26
N PHE A 491 11.90 4.06 22.92
CA PHE A 491 11.63 2.76 22.31
C PHE A 491 10.20 2.66 21.79
N GLY A 492 9.21 3.10 22.57
CA GLY A 492 7.82 3.19 22.13
C GLY A 492 7.67 4.05 20.88
N THR A 493 8.37 5.19 20.84
CA THR A 493 8.41 6.06 19.64
C THR A 493 9.00 5.33 18.44
N VAL A 494 10.13 4.62 18.59
CA VAL A 494 10.73 3.80 17.53
C VAL A 494 9.74 2.75 17.01
N ILE A 495 9.00 2.07 17.89
CA ILE A 495 7.97 1.10 17.49
C ILE A 495 6.88 1.76 16.63
N MET A 496 6.38 2.94 17.04
CA MET A 496 5.37 3.68 16.28
C MET A 496 5.88 4.04 14.87
N GLN A 497 7.14 4.49 14.77
CA GLN A 497 7.75 4.83 13.49
C GLN A 497 7.95 3.59 12.61
N LEU A 498 8.35 2.45 13.18
CA LEU A 498 8.50 1.19 12.45
C LEU A 498 7.17 0.63 11.94
N LEU A 499 6.08 0.80 12.67
CA LEU A 499 4.75 0.37 12.25
C LEU A 499 4.18 1.26 11.14
N THR A 500 4.32 2.57 11.27
CA THR A 500 3.62 3.55 10.43
C THR A 500 4.45 4.10 9.28
N GLY A 501 5.79 3.97 9.34
CA GLY A 501 6.69 4.63 8.39
C GLY A 501 6.64 6.16 8.47
N LYS A 502 6.17 6.73 9.59
CA LYS A 502 6.05 8.18 9.80
C LYS A 502 7.13 8.70 10.76
N GLN A 503 7.55 9.94 10.57
CA GLN A 503 8.58 10.57 11.40
C GLN A 503 8.04 11.00 12.78
N ALA A 504 8.89 10.92 13.81
CA ALA A 504 8.53 11.23 15.21
C ALA A 504 8.04 12.68 15.42
N GLY A 505 8.39 13.61 14.53
CA GLY A 505 7.93 15.00 14.55
C GLY A 505 6.48 15.23 14.10
N SER A 506 5.77 14.18 13.67
CA SER A 506 4.33 14.27 13.38
C SER A 506 3.56 14.36 14.71
N PRO A 507 2.93 15.52 15.03
CA PRO A 507 2.23 15.67 16.29
C PRO A 507 1.10 14.64 16.40
N GLY A 508 1.14 13.84 17.47
CA GLY A 508 0.08 12.90 17.79
C GLY A 508 0.21 11.52 17.15
N LEU A 509 1.38 11.06 16.72
CA LEU A 509 1.56 9.69 16.19
C LEU A 509 1.01 8.61 17.13
N ALA A 510 1.34 8.70 18.44
CA ALA A 510 0.78 7.80 19.45
C ALA A 510 -0.75 7.91 19.56
N SER A 511 -1.30 9.13 19.48
CA SER A 511 -2.75 9.37 19.49
C SER A 511 -3.44 8.82 18.25
N GLU A 512 -2.80 8.91 17.09
CA GLU A 512 -3.29 8.36 15.82
C GLU A 512 -3.35 6.83 15.89
N VAL A 513 -2.28 6.19 16.38
CA VAL A 513 -2.22 4.73 16.56
C VAL A 513 -3.25 4.27 17.58
N ARG A 514 -3.38 4.97 18.71
CA ARG A 514 -4.41 4.70 19.72
C ARG A 514 -5.82 4.76 19.13
N ARG A 515 -6.12 5.81 18.36
CA ARG A 515 -7.42 5.96 17.67
C ARG A 515 -7.65 4.85 16.64
N ALA A 516 -6.63 4.50 15.86
CA ALA A 516 -6.73 3.42 14.87
C ALA A 516 -7.01 2.06 15.52
N LEU A 517 -6.39 1.76 16.66
CA LEU A 517 -6.69 0.57 17.47
C LEU A 517 -8.13 0.59 17.98
N SER A 518 -8.57 1.68 18.62
CA SER A 518 -9.93 1.79 19.17
C SER A 518 -11.03 1.70 18.10
N CYS A 519 -10.77 2.17 16.87
CA CYS A 519 -11.71 2.10 15.76
C CYS A 519 -11.57 0.82 14.91
N GLY A 520 -10.66 -0.10 15.24
CA GLY A 520 -10.40 -1.31 14.45
C GLY A 520 -9.80 -1.04 13.05
N LYS A 521 -9.19 0.12 12.84
CA LYS A 521 -8.65 0.58 11.55
C LYS A 521 -7.12 0.57 11.50
N LEU A 522 -6.47 -0.29 12.28
CA LEU A 522 -5.01 -0.35 12.36
C LEU A 522 -4.35 -0.57 10.97
N SER A 523 -4.94 -1.39 10.10
CA SER A 523 -4.43 -1.65 8.74
C SER A 523 -4.25 -0.38 7.90
N SER A 524 -5.05 0.66 8.14
CA SER A 524 -5.00 1.93 7.40
C SER A 524 -3.80 2.81 7.73
N ILE A 525 -3.13 2.57 8.86
CA ILE A 525 -2.00 3.39 9.32
C ILE A 525 -0.66 2.65 9.23
N LEU A 526 -0.67 1.36 8.88
CA LEU A 526 0.55 0.57 8.72
C LEU A 526 1.29 1.00 7.46
N ASP A 527 2.62 1.00 7.54
CA ASP A 527 3.49 1.35 6.42
C ASP A 527 3.32 0.34 5.26
N PRO A 528 2.83 0.76 4.09
CA PRO A 528 2.70 -0.11 2.93
C PRO A 528 4.04 -0.66 2.44
N MET A 529 5.15 0.07 2.67
CA MET A 529 6.48 -0.35 2.26
C MET A 529 7.03 -1.52 3.09
N ALA A 530 6.43 -1.82 4.25
CA ALA A 530 6.78 -2.98 5.06
C ALA A 530 6.18 -4.30 4.54
N GLY A 531 5.29 -4.23 3.53
CA GLY A 531 4.50 -5.36 3.06
C GLY A 531 3.31 -5.67 3.98
N GLU A 532 2.73 -6.86 3.81
CA GLU A 532 1.54 -7.28 4.58
C GLU A 532 1.91 -7.73 5.99
N TRP A 533 1.57 -6.89 6.97
CA TRP A 533 1.65 -7.25 8.38
C TRP A 533 0.57 -8.26 8.77
N PRO A 534 0.90 -9.34 9.51
CA PRO A 534 -0.09 -10.08 10.27
C PRO A 534 -0.74 -9.14 11.27
N MET A 535 -2.07 -9.08 11.26
CA MET A 535 -2.80 -8.14 12.12
C MET A 535 -2.55 -8.39 13.60
N GLU A 536 -2.29 -9.64 13.99
CA GLU A 536 -1.93 -10.00 15.36
C GLU A 536 -0.59 -9.39 15.76
N ALA A 537 0.45 -9.55 14.93
CA ALA A 537 1.76 -8.97 15.18
C ALA A 537 1.70 -7.44 15.21
N ALA A 538 1.02 -6.82 14.24
CA ALA A 538 0.88 -5.36 14.18
C ALA A 538 0.10 -4.81 15.37
N ARG A 539 -1.01 -5.46 15.77
CA ARG A 539 -1.80 -5.04 16.92
C ARG A 539 -0.99 -5.12 18.20
N ARG A 540 -0.33 -6.25 18.44
CA ARG A 540 0.44 -6.44 19.67
C ARG A 540 1.62 -5.47 19.78
N LEU A 541 2.33 -5.22 18.69
CA LEU A 541 3.38 -4.19 18.63
C LEU A 541 2.82 -2.78 18.90
N ALA A 542 1.66 -2.46 18.34
CA ALA A 542 1.03 -1.15 18.54
C ALA A 542 0.59 -0.93 19.99
N GLU A 543 -0.03 -1.94 20.61
CA GLU A 543 -0.40 -1.93 22.03
C GLU A 543 0.83 -1.75 22.92
N PHE A 544 1.85 -2.59 22.71
CA PHE A 544 3.08 -2.53 23.50
C PHE A 544 3.81 -1.20 23.32
N GLY A 545 3.88 -0.66 22.09
CA GLY A 545 4.49 0.65 21.86
C GLY A 545 3.71 1.79 22.55
N LEU A 546 2.38 1.67 22.70
CA LEU A 546 1.58 2.64 23.47
C LEU A 546 1.78 2.49 24.99
N GLU A 547 1.94 1.26 25.48
CA GLU A 547 2.31 0.98 26.88
C GLU A 547 3.65 1.66 27.22
N CYS A 548 4.63 1.57 26.31
CA CYS A 548 5.95 2.21 26.43
C CYS A 548 5.90 3.75 26.50
N ILE A 549 4.91 4.40 25.88
CA ILE A 549 4.75 5.87 25.86
C ILE A 549 3.88 6.36 27.05
N GLY A 550 3.24 5.45 27.79
CA GLY A 550 2.35 5.76 28.91
C GLY A 550 3.06 6.16 30.21
N ASP A 551 2.28 6.26 31.29
CA ASP A 551 2.75 6.80 32.59
C ASP A 551 3.67 5.85 33.38
N ARG A 552 3.59 4.54 33.12
CA ARG A 552 4.39 3.49 33.81
C ARG A 552 4.93 2.45 32.84
N PRO A 553 5.88 2.83 31.97
CA PRO A 553 6.44 1.89 31.02
C PRO A 553 7.40 0.94 31.74
N GLU A 554 7.12 -0.35 31.70
CA GLU A 554 7.98 -1.39 32.26
C GLU A 554 8.32 -2.44 31.21
N LEU A 555 9.61 -2.73 31.07
CA LEU A 555 10.11 -3.79 30.21
C LEU A 555 10.46 -5.01 31.06
N THR A 556 9.73 -6.11 30.85
CA THR A 556 9.89 -7.35 31.62
C THR A 556 10.44 -8.48 30.75
N PRO A 557 11.08 -9.51 31.33
CA PRO A 557 11.54 -10.68 30.58
C PRO A 557 10.40 -11.37 29.79
N ASP A 558 9.18 -11.39 30.34
CA ASP A 558 8.01 -11.97 29.67
C ASP A 558 7.62 -11.16 28.43
N THR A 559 7.62 -9.82 28.52
CA THR A 559 7.36 -8.96 27.35
C THR A 559 8.43 -9.10 26.26
N VAL A 560 9.72 -9.24 26.63
CA VAL A 560 10.79 -9.47 25.64
C VAL A 560 10.58 -10.81 24.93
N ARG A 561 10.31 -11.89 25.69
CA ARG A 561 10.04 -13.22 25.12
C ARG A 561 8.82 -13.20 24.19
N GLU A 562 7.78 -12.44 24.53
CA GLU A 562 6.61 -12.26 23.67
C GLU A 562 6.99 -11.58 22.34
N LEU A 563 7.70 -10.45 22.39
CA LEU A 563 8.15 -9.71 21.21
C LEU A 563 9.04 -10.58 20.29
N GLU A 564 9.89 -11.43 20.87
CA GLU A 564 10.70 -12.41 20.12
C GLU A 564 9.86 -13.38 19.31
N GLN A 565 8.63 -13.69 19.72
CA GLN A 565 7.75 -14.60 18.95
C GLN A 565 7.00 -13.88 17.82
N LEU A 566 6.81 -12.56 17.89
CA LEU A 566 5.96 -11.84 16.91
C LEU A 566 6.49 -11.91 15.48
N HIS A 567 7.81 -11.94 15.30
CA HIS A 567 8.41 -12.05 13.96
C HIS A 567 8.41 -13.50 13.41
N LEU A 568 8.12 -14.49 14.25
CA LEU A 568 7.99 -15.90 13.90
C LEU A 568 6.56 -16.28 13.50
N ILE A 569 5.59 -15.38 13.72
CA ILE A 569 4.21 -15.53 13.25
C ILE A 569 4.25 -15.75 11.74
N ARG A 570 4.01 -16.99 11.32
CA ARG A 570 3.87 -17.31 9.90
C ARG A 570 2.52 -16.74 9.48
N GLY A 571 2.55 -15.68 8.68
CA GLY A 571 1.39 -15.29 7.87
C GLY A 571 0.87 -16.53 7.16
N ARG A 572 -0.46 -16.68 7.11
CA ARG A 572 -1.12 -17.87 6.57
C ARG A 572 -0.55 -18.16 5.18
N GLN A 573 0.14 -19.29 5.02
CA GLN A 573 0.69 -19.65 3.72
C GLN A 573 -0.47 -19.82 2.75
N VAL A 574 -0.50 -18.98 1.72
CA VAL A 574 -1.46 -19.11 0.62
C VAL A 574 -1.18 -20.47 -0.02
N PRO A 575 -2.16 -21.40 -0.03
CA PRO A 575 -1.98 -22.66 -0.73
C PRO A 575 -1.61 -22.40 -2.19
N SER A 576 -0.63 -23.12 -2.72
CA SER A 576 -0.09 -22.86 -4.06
C SER A 576 -1.14 -22.94 -5.18
N PHE A 577 -2.23 -23.68 -4.96
CA PHE A 577 -3.36 -23.78 -5.89
C PHE A 577 -4.29 -22.55 -5.90
N PHE A 578 -4.11 -21.60 -4.99
CA PHE A 578 -4.75 -20.27 -5.05
C PHE A 578 -3.91 -19.25 -5.81
N LEU A 579 -2.65 -19.58 -6.12
CA LEU A 579 -1.73 -18.70 -6.81
C LEU A 579 -1.86 -18.87 -8.33
N CYS A 580 -1.91 -17.75 -9.04
CA CYS A 580 -1.84 -17.71 -10.49
C CYS A 580 -0.48 -18.25 -10.97
N PRO A 581 -0.42 -19.22 -11.88
CA PRO A 581 0.84 -19.72 -12.43
C PRO A 581 1.69 -18.65 -13.14
N ILE A 582 1.05 -17.64 -13.74
CA ILE A 582 1.72 -16.52 -14.44
C ILE A 582 2.18 -15.46 -13.44
N LEU A 583 1.26 -14.91 -12.63
CA LEU A 583 1.55 -13.77 -11.74
C LEU A 583 2.22 -14.16 -10.41
N LYS A 584 2.14 -15.44 -10.02
CA LYS A 584 2.56 -15.94 -8.69
C LYS A 584 1.89 -15.24 -7.50
N GLN A 585 0.73 -14.62 -7.73
CA GLN A 585 -0.12 -13.94 -6.75
C GLN A 585 -1.45 -14.69 -6.59
N THR A 586 -2.16 -14.49 -5.49
CA THR A 586 -3.51 -15.04 -5.29
C THR A 586 -4.44 -14.57 -6.42
N MET A 587 -5.26 -15.49 -6.95
CA MET A 587 -6.20 -15.18 -8.04
C MET A 587 -7.45 -14.47 -7.51
N ASP A 588 -7.78 -13.33 -8.12
CA ASP A 588 -8.99 -12.55 -7.86
C ASP A 588 -10.13 -12.97 -8.82
N ASP A 589 -9.76 -13.21 -10.10
CA ASP A 589 -10.64 -13.72 -11.16
C ASP A 589 -10.07 -15.03 -11.73
N PRO A 590 -10.19 -16.17 -11.03
CA PRO A 590 -9.65 -17.44 -11.51
C PRO A 590 -10.42 -17.93 -12.75
N GLN A 591 -9.71 -18.09 -13.88
CA GLN A 591 -10.21 -18.52 -15.19
C GLN A 591 -9.48 -19.78 -15.65
N VAL A 592 -10.21 -20.81 -16.06
CA VAL A 592 -9.67 -22.06 -16.59
C VAL A 592 -9.40 -21.91 -18.08
N ALA A 593 -8.16 -22.21 -18.51
CA ALA A 593 -7.79 -22.25 -19.92
C ALA A 593 -7.91 -23.68 -20.50
N ALA A 594 -7.70 -23.83 -21.81
CA ALA A 594 -7.84 -25.09 -22.54
C ALA A 594 -6.89 -26.22 -22.10
N ASP A 595 -5.83 -25.90 -21.34
CA ASP A 595 -4.92 -26.87 -20.71
C ASP A 595 -5.49 -27.46 -19.40
N GLY A 596 -6.63 -26.96 -18.94
CA GLY A 596 -7.26 -27.32 -17.67
C GLY A 596 -6.60 -26.67 -16.45
N VAL A 597 -5.68 -25.72 -16.65
CA VAL A 597 -5.04 -24.95 -15.59
C VAL A 597 -5.84 -23.67 -15.35
N THR A 598 -5.91 -23.25 -14.09
CA THR A 598 -6.59 -22.00 -13.70
C THR A 598 -5.56 -20.88 -13.54
N TYR A 599 -5.85 -19.74 -14.15
CA TYR A 599 -5.02 -18.55 -14.18
C TYR A 599 -5.81 -17.33 -13.69
N GLU A 600 -5.11 -16.26 -13.36
CA GLU A 600 -5.74 -14.96 -13.17
C GLU A 600 -6.26 -14.43 -14.51
N GLY A 601 -7.54 -14.03 -14.56
CA GLY A 601 -8.24 -13.68 -15.78
C GLY A 601 -7.57 -12.56 -16.57
N ARG A 602 -7.07 -11.51 -15.91
CA ARG A 602 -6.31 -10.45 -16.61
C ARG A 602 -5.02 -10.99 -17.22
N ALA A 603 -4.29 -11.83 -16.49
CA ALA A 603 -2.98 -12.31 -16.88
C ALA A 603 -3.05 -13.28 -18.07
N ILE A 604 -4.06 -14.16 -18.10
CA ILE A 604 -4.21 -15.11 -19.20
C ILE A 604 -4.73 -14.44 -20.47
N ARG A 605 -5.57 -13.39 -20.36
CA ARG A 605 -6.01 -12.59 -21.52
C ARG A 605 -4.85 -11.82 -22.13
N GLU A 606 -4.08 -11.11 -21.31
CA GLU A 606 -2.85 -10.43 -21.75
C GLU A 606 -1.86 -11.43 -22.37
N TRP A 607 -1.74 -12.64 -21.81
CA TRP A 607 -0.88 -13.69 -22.36
C TRP A 607 -1.34 -14.20 -23.74
N ILE A 608 -2.65 -14.35 -23.94
CA ILE A 608 -3.25 -14.73 -25.23
C ILE A 608 -3.03 -13.61 -26.26
N GLU A 609 -3.20 -12.35 -25.85
CA GLU A 609 -3.04 -11.17 -26.72
C GLU A 609 -1.58 -10.90 -27.11
N ASP A 610 -0.63 -11.12 -26.20
CA ASP A 610 0.80 -10.84 -26.42
C ASP A 610 1.56 -11.95 -27.17
N GLY A 611 0.95 -13.10 -27.42
CA GLY A 611 1.57 -14.21 -28.17
C GLY A 611 2.85 -14.80 -27.53
N ARG A 612 3.10 -14.55 -26.24
CA ARG A 612 4.35 -14.93 -25.55
C ARG A 612 4.37 -16.40 -25.13
N ALA A 613 4.98 -17.25 -25.95
CA ALA A 613 5.31 -18.62 -25.58
C ALA A 613 6.37 -18.67 -24.47
N VAL A 614 5.98 -19.09 -23.26
CA VAL A 614 6.92 -19.66 -22.28
C VAL A 614 6.52 -21.12 -22.08
N ALA A 615 7.30 -22.01 -22.71
CA ALA A 615 7.31 -23.47 -22.59
C ALA A 615 6.04 -24.26 -23.03
N ASP A 616 6.13 -24.84 -24.23
CA ASP A 616 5.48 -26.09 -24.71
C ASP A 616 3.95 -26.29 -24.65
N LEU A 617 3.15 -25.34 -24.19
CA LEU A 617 1.69 -25.50 -24.13
C LEU A 617 0.98 -24.65 -25.18
N LYS A 618 0.81 -25.19 -26.40
CA LYS A 618 -0.21 -24.69 -27.34
C LYS A 618 -1.59 -25.02 -26.76
N LEU A 619 -2.32 -23.99 -26.32
CA LEU A 619 -3.72 -24.13 -25.93
C LEU A 619 -4.54 -24.62 -27.15
N LYS A 620 -5.42 -25.61 -26.92
CA LYS A 620 -6.25 -26.19 -28.00
C LYS A 620 -7.31 -25.21 -28.54
N HIS A 621 -7.76 -24.30 -27.70
CA HIS A 621 -8.67 -23.20 -28.00
C HIS A 621 -8.39 -22.03 -27.04
N LEU A 622 -8.89 -20.85 -27.36
CA LEU A 622 -8.65 -19.62 -26.59
C LEU A 622 -9.77 -19.32 -25.57
N ASP A 623 -10.79 -20.18 -25.51
CA ASP A 623 -11.90 -19.98 -24.59
C ASP A 623 -11.47 -20.12 -23.13
N LEU A 624 -11.90 -19.17 -22.31
CA LEU A 624 -11.67 -19.14 -20.86
C LEU A 624 -12.98 -19.40 -20.13
N THR A 625 -12.96 -20.33 -19.17
CA THR A 625 -14.12 -20.65 -18.35
C THR A 625 -13.93 -20.15 -16.91
N PRO A 626 -14.82 -19.32 -16.36
CA PRO A 626 -14.69 -18.86 -14.97
C PRO A 626 -14.70 -20.02 -13.96
N ASN A 627 -13.69 -20.06 -13.08
CA ASN A 627 -13.62 -21.05 -12.01
C ASN A 627 -14.28 -20.50 -10.74
N HIS A 628 -15.61 -20.46 -10.73
CA HIS A 628 -16.38 -19.97 -9.60
C HIS A 628 -16.09 -20.74 -8.30
N ALA A 629 -15.87 -22.05 -8.37
CA ALA A 629 -15.56 -22.87 -7.20
C ALA A 629 -14.23 -22.45 -6.53
N LEU A 630 -13.18 -22.23 -7.33
CA LEU A 630 -11.90 -21.74 -6.81
C LEU A 630 -12.02 -20.32 -6.29
N ARG A 631 -12.79 -19.46 -6.96
CA ARG A 631 -13.07 -18.09 -6.50
C ARG A 631 -13.73 -18.09 -5.13
N PHE A 632 -14.75 -18.92 -4.93
CA PHE A 632 -15.40 -19.07 -3.63
C PHE A 632 -14.47 -19.66 -2.57
N ALA A 633 -13.63 -20.64 -2.93
CA ALA A 633 -12.65 -21.22 -2.00
C ALA A 633 -11.58 -20.20 -1.56
N ILE A 634 -11.12 -19.34 -2.49
CA ILE A 634 -10.20 -18.23 -2.18
C ILE A 634 -10.89 -17.22 -1.28
N GLN A 635 -12.15 -16.85 -1.57
CA GLN A 635 -12.92 -15.92 -0.73
C GLN A 635 -13.22 -16.48 0.67
N ASP A 636 -13.57 -17.75 0.78
CA ASP A 636 -13.75 -18.44 2.06
C ASP A 636 -12.43 -18.53 2.83
N TRP A 637 -11.32 -18.82 2.14
CA TRP A 637 -10.00 -18.75 2.75
C TRP A 637 -9.73 -17.33 3.26
N LEU A 638 -9.92 -16.29 2.45
CA LEU A 638 -9.71 -14.90 2.88
C LEU A 638 -10.62 -14.46 4.02
N SER A 639 -11.82 -15.05 4.17
CA SER A 639 -12.81 -14.66 5.19
C SER A 639 -12.68 -15.42 6.51
N GLN A 640 -11.95 -16.55 6.55
CA GLN A 640 -11.75 -17.31 7.78
C GLN A 640 -10.93 -16.51 8.82
N PRO A 641 -11.40 -16.41 10.08
CA PRO A 641 -10.69 -15.68 11.12
C PRO A 641 -9.32 -16.31 11.39
N GLN A 642 -8.31 -15.44 11.45
CA GLN A 642 -6.93 -15.80 11.78
C GLN A 642 -6.88 -16.08 13.29
N TRP A 643 -6.70 -17.34 13.68
CA TRP A 643 -6.47 -17.76 15.07
C TRP A 643 -5.00 -18.06 15.30
#